data_AF-A0A7U9RKE1-F1
#
_entry.id   AF-A0A7U9RKE1-F1
#
_cell.length_a   1.000
_cell.length_b   1.000
_cell.length_c   1.000
_cell.angle_alpha   90.00
_cell.angle_beta   90.00
_cell.angle_gamma   90.00
#
_symmetry.space_group_name_H-M   'P 1'
#
loop_
_entity.id
_entity.type
_entity.pdbx_description
1 polymer ?
#
loop_
_entity_poly.entity_id
_entity_poly.type
_entity_poly.pdbx_seq_one_letter_code
_entity_poly.pdbx_strand_id
1 'polypeptide(L)'
;MKDNKKKWINKIKRFEKFFAFHNYSGKGKEVLNEIKGTSKIAACALQSVNYLDTKKRAACPYTGGLVKLLAYETGCHAFCAEKAYNVGRKESLTAQLEESIRKNDIKVLIDFHTADENCGSVAKLWKAEKGRHCKVVKRLIQFAFEYEYRDKLSEKEVIKYEKNKQDTMALNAAHRAEITYVHIGLNERYFNLQNQDEFLYIIDTLIKIFTILSNVDWQAENIGAYRLWQSASHKPQDKIEMSNAGEQDCTFELNSLLNICSYGNGEERVRLHKPGENTKIDLRKDFEGEEDLKSEKEYVFLTNRLIRILFGRRWIENEENTAGLKGAPVIVYESQKEEYSIGFPKVDKIDGAFFSTELFRRKKEEAEHFDYMLFNRYTDARLPIEFDKADYGDGGGVRSKDGPAERVMLPRYYKRLLGYMDYPVLMMRSEEYYKTLEKLTQKEKNCFEACYEPISGETFHRLKMEKSSSESDADRKKQLEQVAAIQKNLGFYGKVELLKIPKKVSGRKRIYKRILSKFHKLKMVLLEKAIGKSEYLLRTQWTSETDDKNNIARLSPDMMMLLGTVENDKIIINFGKKQEVLRVLASEQLTDYQIGIPALTRRKLGMNSINDIVVVYRDMGHIFRRHSEEQAIAILGTIFTVFQVITKMWIGVLFCVICIPMIMFFVLNKERVKVK
;
A
#
# COMPACT_ATOMS: atom_id res chain seq x y z
N MET A 1 15.41 20.11 -4.31
CA MET A 1 14.49 20.79 -5.26
C MET A 1 15.22 21.50 -6.40
N LYS A 2 16.27 22.30 -6.14
CA LYS A 2 17.03 23.01 -7.19
C LYS A 2 17.60 22.10 -8.31
N ASP A 3 18.11 20.92 -7.96
CA ASP A 3 18.68 19.98 -8.95
C ASP A 3 17.64 19.35 -9.89
N ASN A 4 16.42 19.09 -9.38
CA ASN A 4 15.32 18.55 -10.18
C ASN A 4 14.76 19.59 -11.16
N LYS A 5 14.67 20.87 -10.75
CA LYS A 5 14.19 21.97 -11.60
C LYS A 5 15.02 22.10 -12.88
N LYS A 6 16.35 22.16 -12.75
CA LYS A 6 17.27 22.27 -13.91
C LYS A 6 17.21 21.04 -14.82
N LYS A 7 17.09 19.84 -14.22
CA LYS A 7 16.92 18.57 -14.93
C LYS A 7 15.63 18.56 -15.77
N TRP A 8 14.50 18.99 -15.21
CA TRP A 8 13.21 18.99 -15.92
C TRP A 8 13.17 19.99 -17.06
N ILE A 9 13.66 21.23 -16.87
CA ILE A 9 13.76 22.23 -17.96
C ILE A 9 14.60 21.70 -19.12
N ASN A 10 15.76 21.09 -18.84
CA ASN A 10 16.62 20.57 -19.90
C ASN A 10 15.96 19.40 -20.65
N LYS A 11 15.23 18.54 -19.93
CA LYS A 11 14.50 17.41 -20.54
C LYS A 11 13.34 17.87 -21.41
N ILE A 12 12.49 18.76 -20.91
CA ILE A 12 11.34 19.23 -21.69
C ILE A 12 11.79 20.01 -22.92
N LYS A 13 12.82 20.87 -22.82
CA LYS A 13 13.45 21.51 -23.99
C LYS A 13 13.94 20.48 -25.02
N ARG A 14 14.55 19.38 -24.57
CA ARG A 14 15.02 18.31 -25.46
C ARG A 14 13.87 17.57 -26.12
N PHE A 15 12.82 17.22 -25.37
CA PHE A 15 11.66 16.54 -25.91
C PHE A 15 10.87 17.43 -26.87
N GLU A 16 10.74 18.71 -26.56
CA GLU A 16 9.96 19.67 -27.33
C GLU A 16 10.55 19.94 -28.72
N LYS A 17 11.87 19.84 -28.88
CA LYS A 17 12.54 19.99 -30.19
C LYS A 17 11.98 19.07 -31.27
N PHE A 18 11.44 17.90 -30.91
CA PHE A 18 10.84 16.98 -31.87
C PHE A 18 9.51 17.49 -32.42
N PHE A 19 8.73 18.18 -31.59
CA PHE A 19 7.41 18.69 -31.92
C PHE A 19 7.50 20.05 -32.61
N ALA A 20 8.28 20.98 -32.05
CA ALA A 20 8.44 22.35 -32.55
C ALA A 20 9.14 22.45 -33.94
N PHE A 21 9.63 21.34 -34.50
CA PHE A 21 10.30 21.30 -35.80
C PHE A 21 9.43 21.88 -36.92
N HIS A 22 10.00 22.76 -37.74
CA HIS A 22 9.30 23.48 -38.84
C HIS A 22 7.95 24.05 -38.41
N ASN A 23 7.97 24.93 -37.39
CA ASN A 23 6.77 25.59 -36.85
C ASN A 23 5.69 24.57 -36.43
N TYR A 24 6.05 23.64 -35.55
CA TYR A 24 5.16 22.58 -35.05
C TYR A 24 4.66 21.59 -36.12
N SER A 25 5.40 21.40 -37.21
CA SER A 25 5.10 20.33 -38.18
C SER A 25 5.54 18.95 -37.69
N GLY A 26 6.44 18.90 -36.71
CA GLY A 26 6.96 17.67 -36.12
C GLY A 26 7.97 16.93 -37.00
N LYS A 27 8.80 16.08 -36.37
CA LYS A 27 9.82 15.24 -37.04
C LYS A 27 9.51 13.72 -36.94
N GLY A 28 8.36 13.34 -36.37
CA GLY A 28 7.95 11.95 -36.20
C GLY A 28 7.87 11.17 -37.51
N LYS A 29 8.18 9.87 -37.45
CA LYS A 29 7.95 8.95 -38.58
C LYS A 29 6.46 8.67 -38.76
N GLU A 30 5.79 8.39 -37.66
CA GLU A 30 4.36 8.14 -37.56
C GLU A 30 3.65 9.36 -36.99
N VAL A 31 2.33 9.43 -37.20
CA VAL A 31 1.52 10.52 -36.64
C VAL A 31 1.33 10.29 -35.15
N LEU A 32 0.76 9.15 -34.73
CA LEU A 32 0.63 8.79 -33.33
C LEU A 32 1.90 8.08 -32.86
N ASN A 33 2.49 8.55 -31.77
CA ASN A 33 3.56 7.85 -31.07
C ASN A 33 3.08 7.42 -29.68
N GLU A 34 3.33 6.15 -29.35
CA GLU A 34 3.05 5.56 -28.04
C GLU A 34 4.35 5.35 -27.26
N ILE A 35 4.42 5.94 -26.07
CA ILE A 35 5.45 5.64 -25.08
C ILE A 35 4.84 4.69 -24.06
N LYS A 36 5.32 3.46 -24.05
CA LYS A 36 4.86 2.42 -23.13
C LYS A 36 5.32 2.71 -21.71
N GLY A 37 4.34 2.85 -20.83
CA GLY A 37 4.52 2.91 -19.40
C GLY A 37 4.36 1.55 -18.73
N THR A 38 4.21 1.59 -17.41
CA THR A 38 3.93 0.44 -16.55
C THR A 38 2.71 0.67 -15.65
N SER A 39 2.17 1.89 -15.60
CA SER A 39 0.95 2.20 -14.84
C SER A 39 -0.28 2.18 -15.75
N LYS A 40 -1.47 2.05 -15.16
CA LYS A 40 -2.75 2.07 -15.89
C LYS A 40 -3.22 3.48 -16.25
N ILE A 41 -2.33 4.46 -16.23
CA ILE A 41 -2.61 5.88 -16.46
C ILE A 41 -1.89 6.31 -17.73
N ALA A 42 -2.56 7.14 -18.53
CA ALA A 42 -1.99 7.70 -19.74
C ALA A 42 -2.13 9.23 -19.80
N ALA A 43 -1.08 9.88 -20.26
CA ALA A 43 -1.08 11.27 -20.67
C ALA A 43 -1.25 11.36 -22.20
N CYS A 44 -2.07 12.28 -22.69
CA CYS A 44 -2.34 12.45 -24.11
C CYS A 44 -2.08 13.89 -24.55
N ALA A 45 -1.48 14.06 -25.73
CA ALA A 45 -1.28 15.36 -26.38
C ALA A 45 -1.31 15.20 -27.91
N LEU A 46 -2.50 14.97 -28.48
CA LEU A 46 -2.65 14.80 -29.93
C LEU A 46 -2.53 16.12 -30.72
N GLN A 47 -2.64 17.26 -30.06
CA GLN A 47 -2.41 18.58 -30.67
C GLN A 47 -0.99 19.12 -30.38
N SER A 48 -0.04 18.26 -30.01
CA SER A 48 1.36 18.67 -29.81
C SER A 48 2.09 19.09 -31.10
N VAL A 49 1.49 18.83 -32.26
CA VAL A 49 1.90 19.30 -33.60
C VAL A 49 0.67 19.87 -34.32
N ASN A 50 0.91 20.55 -35.44
CA ASN A 50 -0.15 21.16 -36.23
C ASN A 50 -1.20 20.14 -36.69
N TYR A 51 -2.42 20.34 -36.20
CA TYR A 51 -3.63 19.80 -36.78
C TYR A 51 -4.12 20.75 -37.88
N LEU A 52 -4.26 20.23 -39.11
CA LEU A 52 -4.64 20.98 -40.31
C LEU A 52 -6.14 20.80 -40.60
N ASP A 53 -6.92 21.84 -40.32
CA ASP A 53 -8.35 21.91 -40.69
C ASP A 53 -8.59 23.15 -41.55
N THR A 54 -8.93 22.91 -42.83
CA THR A 54 -9.35 23.80 -43.94
C THR A 54 -8.81 25.24 -44.04
N LYS A 55 -8.56 26.00 -42.95
CA LYS A 55 -7.80 27.27 -42.91
C LYS A 55 -7.00 27.56 -41.61
N LYS A 56 -7.00 26.69 -40.57
CA LYS A 56 -6.31 26.95 -39.29
C LYS A 56 -5.25 25.88 -38.97
N ARG A 57 -4.06 26.34 -38.54
CA ARG A 57 -3.05 25.52 -37.87
C ARG A 57 -3.24 25.70 -36.38
N ALA A 58 -3.60 24.62 -35.68
CA ALA A 58 -3.67 24.61 -34.23
C ALA A 58 -2.69 23.57 -33.71
N ALA A 59 -1.61 24.04 -33.08
CA ALA A 59 -0.74 23.23 -32.24
C ALA A 59 -0.82 23.81 -30.82
N CYS A 60 -0.65 22.96 -29.82
CA CYS A 60 -0.57 23.30 -28.41
C CYS A 60 0.90 23.15 -27.97
N PRO A 61 1.70 24.23 -27.99
CA PRO A 61 3.10 24.23 -27.58
C PRO A 61 3.35 23.52 -26.26
N TYR A 62 4.49 22.84 -26.13
CA TYR A 62 4.98 22.19 -24.89
C TYR A 62 4.15 21.00 -24.38
N THR A 63 2.93 20.75 -24.87
CA THR A 63 2.11 19.61 -24.45
C THR A 63 2.76 18.27 -24.83
N GLY A 64 3.40 18.18 -26.00
CA GLY A 64 4.14 17.00 -26.44
C GLY A 64 5.35 16.70 -25.56
N GLY A 65 6.18 17.72 -25.28
CA GLY A 65 7.30 17.61 -24.35
C GLY A 65 6.87 17.25 -22.92
N LEU A 66 5.74 17.79 -22.46
CA LEU A 66 5.15 17.51 -21.15
C LEU A 66 4.75 16.05 -21.01
N VAL A 67 3.96 15.49 -21.93
CA VAL A 67 3.51 14.08 -21.79
C VAL A 67 4.68 13.11 -21.84
N LYS A 68 5.73 13.40 -22.62
CA LYS A 68 7.00 12.64 -22.60
C LYS A 68 7.72 12.74 -21.26
N LEU A 69 7.71 13.92 -20.64
CA LEU A 69 8.30 14.12 -19.32
C LEU A 69 7.53 13.39 -18.22
N LEU A 70 6.18 13.45 -18.26
CA LEU A 70 5.31 12.72 -17.34
C LEU A 70 5.54 11.21 -17.43
N ALA A 71 5.57 10.64 -18.64
CA ALA A 71 5.90 9.23 -18.86
C ALA A 71 7.30 8.88 -18.30
N TYR A 72 8.29 9.76 -18.50
CA TYR A 72 9.64 9.53 -18.00
C TYR A 72 9.74 9.55 -16.46
N GLU A 73 9.11 10.52 -15.78
CA GLU A 73 9.26 10.69 -14.33
C GLU A 73 8.30 9.81 -13.53
N THR A 74 7.13 9.46 -14.07
CA THR A 74 6.07 8.71 -13.35
C THR A 74 5.88 7.28 -13.85
N GLY A 75 6.36 6.94 -15.04
CA GLY A 75 6.13 5.63 -15.65
C GLY A 75 4.72 5.44 -16.22
N CYS A 76 3.93 6.52 -16.38
CA CYS A 76 2.67 6.47 -17.12
C CYS A 76 2.89 6.24 -18.62
N HIS A 77 1.84 5.79 -19.31
CA HIS A 77 1.84 5.76 -20.77
C HIS A 77 1.72 7.19 -21.30
N ALA A 78 2.27 7.45 -22.48
CA ALA A 78 2.03 8.70 -23.18
C ALA A 78 1.68 8.48 -24.65
N PHE A 79 0.66 9.21 -25.09
CA PHE A 79 0.22 9.27 -26.47
C PHE A 79 0.40 10.70 -26.99
N CYS A 80 1.16 10.86 -28.06
CA CYS A 80 1.39 12.19 -28.65
C CYS A 80 1.44 12.13 -30.16
N ALA A 81 1.04 13.21 -30.80
CA ALA A 81 1.20 13.35 -32.24
C ALA A 81 2.61 13.92 -32.54
N GLU A 82 3.42 13.21 -33.31
CA GLU A 82 4.80 13.66 -33.62
C GLU A 82 4.97 14.22 -35.04
N LYS A 83 3.91 14.16 -35.84
CA LYS A 83 3.88 14.66 -37.22
C LYS A 83 2.54 15.31 -37.53
N ALA A 84 2.57 16.46 -38.19
CA ALA A 84 1.36 17.16 -38.60
C ALA A 84 0.42 16.28 -39.42
N TYR A 85 -0.88 16.45 -39.21
CA TYR A 85 -1.92 15.64 -39.82
C TYR A 85 -3.18 16.47 -40.10
N ASN A 86 -4.02 15.97 -41.01
CA ASN A 86 -5.25 16.63 -41.43
C ASN A 86 -6.50 15.97 -40.80
N VAL A 87 -7.64 16.62 -40.97
CA VAL A 87 -8.96 16.12 -40.52
C VAL A 87 -9.26 14.70 -41.00
N GLY A 88 -8.81 14.32 -42.20
CA GLY A 88 -9.05 12.99 -42.78
C GLY A 88 -8.40 11.83 -42.00
N ARG A 89 -7.43 12.10 -41.12
CA ARG A 89 -6.81 11.08 -40.27
C ARG A 89 -7.47 10.91 -38.91
N LYS A 90 -8.47 11.73 -38.55
CA LYS A 90 -9.09 11.71 -37.21
C LYS A 90 -9.62 10.34 -36.80
N GLU A 91 -10.37 9.68 -37.69
CA GLU A 91 -11.01 8.40 -37.37
C GLU A 91 -9.96 7.29 -37.20
N SER A 92 -8.98 7.22 -38.11
CA SER A 92 -7.88 6.25 -38.03
C SER A 92 -7.04 6.45 -36.76
N LEU A 93 -6.74 7.69 -36.37
CA LEU A 93 -5.99 7.98 -35.14
C LEU A 93 -6.81 7.66 -33.88
N THR A 94 -8.12 7.88 -33.91
CA THR A 94 -9.03 7.52 -32.82
C THR A 94 -9.04 6.01 -32.62
N ALA A 95 -9.14 5.23 -33.71
CA ALA A 95 -9.10 3.77 -33.65
C ALA A 95 -7.74 3.24 -33.16
N GLN A 96 -6.62 3.80 -33.64
CA GLN A 96 -5.27 3.43 -33.16
C GLN A 96 -5.10 3.72 -31.67
N LEU A 97 -5.57 4.88 -31.21
CA LEU A 97 -5.51 5.23 -29.79
C LEU A 97 -6.39 4.30 -28.94
N GLU A 98 -7.60 3.96 -29.41
CA GLU A 98 -8.48 3.00 -28.75
C GLU A 98 -7.81 1.62 -28.61
N GLU A 99 -7.22 1.10 -29.69
CA GLU A 99 -6.52 -0.18 -29.69
C GLU A 99 -5.39 -0.19 -28.65
N SER A 100 -4.55 0.86 -28.65
CA SER A 100 -3.47 1.00 -27.66
C SER A 100 -3.99 1.14 -26.23
N ILE A 101 -5.11 1.84 -26.01
CA ILE A 101 -5.74 1.96 -24.68
C ILE A 101 -6.14 0.58 -24.16
N ARG A 102 -6.86 -0.21 -24.98
CA ARG A 102 -7.32 -1.55 -24.59
C ARG A 102 -6.16 -2.52 -24.37
N LYS A 103 -5.20 -2.52 -25.30
CA LYS A 103 -4.02 -3.40 -25.26
C LYS A 103 -3.18 -3.23 -24.01
N ASN A 104 -3.10 -2.00 -23.47
CA ASN A 104 -2.29 -1.68 -22.31
C ASN A 104 -3.11 -1.56 -21.01
N ASP A 105 -4.39 -1.97 -21.00
CA ASP A 105 -5.29 -1.89 -19.84
C ASP A 105 -5.34 -0.50 -19.17
N ILE A 106 -5.33 0.57 -19.98
CA ILE A 106 -5.40 1.95 -19.46
C ILE A 106 -6.77 2.18 -18.83
N LYS A 107 -6.81 2.84 -17.66
CA LYS A 107 -8.03 3.16 -16.91
C LYS A 107 -8.34 4.65 -16.83
N VAL A 108 -7.31 5.49 -16.89
CA VAL A 108 -7.44 6.95 -16.87
C VAL A 108 -6.60 7.55 -17.98
N LEU A 109 -7.23 8.37 -18.83
CA LEU A 109 -6.58 9.17 -19.87
C LEU A 109 -6.76 10.66 -19.55
N ILE A 110 -5.65 11.38 -19.44
CA ILE A 110 -5.65 12.84 -19.26
C ILE A 110 -5.11 13.49 -20.53
N ASP A 111 -5.95 14.26 -21.21
CA ASP A 111 -5.65 14.93 -22.47
C ASP A 111 -5.29 16.40 -22.23
N PHE A 112 -4.10 16.80 -22.69
CA PHE A 112 -3.50 18.10 -22.45
C PHE A 112 -3.60 19.01 -23.67
N HIS A 113 -4.13 20.21 -23.44
CA HIS A 113 -4.25 21.30 -24.42
C HIS A 113 -3.67 22.59 -23.84
N THR A 114 -3.44 23.58 -24.69
CA THR A 114 -3.19 24.95 -24.23
C THR A 114 -4.50 25.73 -24.16
N ALA A 115 -4.59 26.66 -23.22
CA ALA A 115 -5.71 27.57 -23.04
C ALA A 115 -5.22 29.01 -23.21
N ASP A 116 -6.12 29.87 -23.71
CA ASP A 116 -5.87 31.29 -23.93
C ASP A 116 -5.27 31.98 -22.70
N GLU A 117 -4.25 32.82 -22.92
CA GLU A 117 -3.50 33.49 -21.86
C GLU A 117 -4.36 34.39 -20.97
N ASN A 118 -5.46 34.93 -21.52
CA ASN A 118 -6.37 35.85 -20.86
C ASN A 118 -7.55 35.15 -20.20
N CYS A 119 -7.54 33.82 -20.11
CA CYS A 119 -8.68 33.07 -19.59
C CYS A 119 -8.95 33.20 -18.08
N GLY A 120 -8.11 33.94 -17.36
CA GLY A 120 -8.30 34.29 -15.94
C GLY A 120 -7.98 33.20 -14.93
N SER A 121 -7.50 32.02 -15.36
CA SER A 121 -7.16 30.88 -14.50
C SER A 121 -5.83 30.22 -14.91
N VAL A 122 -5.22 29.44 -14.00
CA VAL A 122 -3.95 28.72 -14.29
C VAL A 122 -4.21 27.53 -15.21
N ALA A 123 -5.31 26.82 -14.96
CA ALA A 123 -5.74 25.73 -15.82
C ALA A 123 -7.27 25.66 -15.91
N LYS A 124 -7.74 25.06 -17.00
CA LYS A 124 -9.15 24.80 -17.25
C LYS A 124 -9.45 23.32 -17.23
N LEU A 125 -10.56 22.95 -16.60
CA LEU A 125 -11.09 21.58 -16.60
C LEU A 125 -12.44 21.55 -17.29
N TRP A 126 -12.65 20.57 -18.15
CA TRP A 126 -13.91 20.47 -18.89
C TRP A 126 -14.98 19.81 -18.02
N LYS A 127 -16.20 20.34 -18.03
CA LYS A 127 -17.32 19.88 -17.18
C LYS A 127 -17.81 18.48 -17.53
N ALA A 128 -17.85 18.11 -18.82
CA ALA A 128 -18.38 16.82 -19.27
C ALA A 128 -17.71 15.66 -18.53
N GLU A 129 -18.51 14.84 -17.85
CA GLU A 129 -18.03 13.66 -17.13
C GLU A 129 -18.11 12.44 -18.06
N LYS A 130 -16.98 11.79 -18.31
CA LYS A 130 -16.94 10.53 -19.06
C LYS A 130 -16.09 9.51 -18.31
N GLY A 131 -16.68 8.34 -18.07
CA GLY A 131 -16.09 7.24 -17.30
C GLY A 131 -16.31 7.35 -15.80
N ARG A 132 -16.31 6.19 -15.14
CA ARG A 132 -16.73 5.97 -13.75
C ARG A 132 -16.08 6.91 -12.73
N HIS A 133 -14.80 7.24 -12.90
CA HIS A 133 -14.02 7.95 -11.89
C HIS A 133 -13.64 9.39 -12.30
N CYS A 134 -14.30 9.93 -13.32
CA CYS A 134 -13.99 11.26 -13.86
C CYS A 134 -14.05 12.38 -12.80
N LYS A 135 -15.07 12.35 -11.93
CA LYS A 135 -15.25 13.34 -10.85
C LYS A 135 -14.10 13.31 -9.84
N VAL A 136 -13.60 12.12 -9.52
CA VAL A 136 -12.46 11.94 -8.59
C VAL A 136 -11.19 12.53 -9.18
N VAL A 137 -10.88 12.19 -10.45
CA VAL A 137 -9.66 12.70 -11.11
C VAL A 137 -9.69 14.22 -11.23
N LYS A 138 -10.85 14.80 -11.61
CA LYS A 138 -11.01 16.26 -11.68
C LYS A 138 -10.84 16.94 -10.32
N ARG A 139 -11.45 16.39 -9.26
CA ARG A 139 -11.27 16.88 -7.90
C ARG A 139 -9.81 16.80 -7.45
N LEU A 140 -9.12 15.70 -7.73
CA LEU A 140 -7.69 15.58 -7.43
C LEU A 140 -6.89 16.70 -8.10
N ILE A 141 -7.10 16.91 -9.41
CA ILE A 141 -6.42 17.98 -10.15
C ILE A 141 -6.75 19.33 -9.54
N GLN A 142 -8.03 19.61 -9.29
CA GLN A 142 -8.45 20.87 -8.68
C GLN A 142 -7.75 21.10 -7.33
N PHE A 143 -7.81 20.13 -6.43
CA PHE A 143 -7.26 20.24 -5.09
C PHE A 143 -5.74 20.40 -5.11
N ALA A 144 -5.05 19.71 -6.03
CA ALA A 144 -3.61 19.83 -6.22
C ALA A 144 -3.19 21.21 -6.72
N PHE A 145 -3.87 21.74 -7.73
CA PHE A 145 -3.56 23.08 -8.24
C PHE A 145 -3.85 24.16 -7.20
N GLU A 146 -5.00 24.12 -6.53
CA GLU A 146 -5.31 25.07 -5.47
C GLU A 146 -4.30 24.98 -4.31
N TYR A 147 -3.91 23.78 -3.91
CA TYR A 147 -2.90 23.58 -2.85
C TYR A 147 -1.54 24.20 -3.21
N GLU A 148 -1.09 24.03 -4.45
CA GLU A 148 0.22 24.54 -4.91
C GLU A 148 0.24 26.05 -5.16
N TYR A 149 -0.93 26.66 -5.34
CA TYR A 149 -1.12 28.07 -5.68
C TYR A 149 -1.71 28.94 -4.56
N ARG A 150 -2.14 28.36 -3.43
CA ARG A 150 -2.84 29.08 -2.35
C ARG A 150 -2.12 30.31 -1.81
N ASP A 151 -0.79 30.30 -1.75
CA ASP A 151 0.03 31.38 -1.20
C ASP A 151 0.64 32.28 -2.30
N LYS A 152 0.26 32.07 -3.57
CA LYS A 152 0.94 32.65 -4.73
C LYS A 152 0.05 33.52 -5.61
N LEU A 153 -1.26 33.32 -5.57
CA LEU A 153 -2.22 34.08 -6.36
C LEU A 153 -3.18 34.75 -5.39
N SER A 154 -3.13 36.08 -5.35
CA SER A 154 -3.84 36.87 -4.35
C SER A 154 -5.36 36.90 -4.54
N GLU A 155 -5.93 36.53 -5.70
CA GLU A 155 -7.38 36.75 -5.95
C GLU A 155 -7.95 36.06 -7.23
N LYS A 156 -7.29 35.05 -7.81
CA LYS A 156 -7.73 34.44 -9.09
C LYS A 156 -8.15 32.99 -8.95
N GLU A 157 -9.24 32.63 -9.66
CA GLU A 157 -9.70 31.25 -9.85
C GLU A 157 -8.54 30.40 -10.42
N VAL A 158 -7.92 29.53 -9.60
CA VAL A 158 -6.78 28.70 -10.04
C VAL A 158 -7.22 27.71 -11.12
N ILE A 159 -8.42 27.14 -10.96
CA ILE A 159 -9.01 26.15 -11.86
C ILE A 159 -10.39 26.60 -12.29
N LYS A 160 -10.59 26.77 -13.60
CA LYS A 160 -11.88 27.14 -14.17
C LYS A 160 -12.57 25.97 -14.87
N TYR A 161 -13.84 25.75 -14.58
CA TYR A 161 -14.63 24.71 -15.24
C TYR A 161 -15.34 25.22 -16.50
N GLU A 162 -15.05 24.61 -17.66
CA GLU A 162 -15.63 25.02 -18.96
C GLU A 162 -16.55 23.94 -19.56
N LYS A 163 -17.64 24.34 -20.22
CA LYS A 163 -18.50 23.39 -20.96
C LYS A 163 -17.74 22.87 -22.19
N ASN A 164 -17.80 21.56 -22.43
CA ASN A 164 -17.15 21.00 -23.61
C ASN A 164 -17.87 21.47 -24.88
N LYS A 165 -17.14 22.07 -25.82
CA LYS A 165 -17.69 22.56 -27.10
C LYS A 165 -17.34 21.65 -28.29
N GLN A 166 -16.43 20.69 -28.16
CA GLN A 166 -15.99 19.81 -29.26
C GLN A 166 -15.63 18.39 -28.80
N ASP A 167 -15.95 17.39 -29.62
CA ASP A 167 -15.46 16.03 -29.45
C ASP A 167 -14.00 15.93 -29.91
N THR A 168 -13.08 15.63 -28.98
CA THR A 168 -11.67 15.36 -29.30
C THR A 168 -11.48 13.90 -29.69
N MET A 169 -10.44 13.60 -30.48
CA MET A 169 -10.09 12.21 -30.83
C MET A 169 -9.81 11.37 -29.56
N ALA A 170 -9.12 11.95 -28.58
CA ALA A 170 -8.83 11.29 -27.31
C ALA A 170 -10.10 11.01 -26.50
N LEU A 171 -11.07 11.93 -26.50
CA LEU A 171 -12.38 11.74 -25.87
C LEU A 171 -13.14 10.57 -26.52
N ASN A 172 -13.14 10.51 -27.85
CA ASN A 172 -13.84 9.45 -28.59
C ASN A 172 -13.20 8.08 -28.37
N ALA A 173 -11.87 8.00 -28.42
CA ALA A 173 -11.13 6.77 -28.14
C ALA A 173 -11.38 6.28 -26.70
N ALA A 174 -11.31 7.18 -25.73
CA ALA A 174 -11.57 6.87 -24.32
C ALA A 174 -13.01 6.40 -24.08
N HIS A 175 -13.98 7.01 -24.77
CA HIS A 175 -15.38 6.61 -24.69
C HIS A 175 -15.61 5.22 -25.27
N ARG A 176 -15.08 4.93 -26.46
CA ARG A 176 -15.17 3.60 -27.07
C ARG A 176 -14.52 2.53 -26.19
N ALA A 177 -13.39 2.85 -25.57
CA ALA A 177 -12.69 1.98 -24.64
C ALA A 177 -13.31 1.90 -23.22
N GLU A 178 -14.36 2.69 -22.92
CA GLU A 178 -15.05 2.73 -21.63
C GLU A 178 -14.15 3.11 -20.43
N ILE A 179 -13.21 4.03 -20.64
CA ILE A 179 -12.25 4.46 -19.61
C ILE A 179 -12.58 5.86 -19.05
N THR A 180 -11.95 6.23 -17.93
CA THR A 180 -12.05 7.59 -17.39
C THR A 180 -11.24 8.57 -18.24
N TYR A 181 -11.88 9.67 -18.66
CA TYR A 181 -11.24 10.71 -19.45
C TYR A 181 -11.33 12.08 -18.78
N VAL A 182 -10.20 12.81 -18.74
CA VAL A 182 -10.15 14.21 -18.29
C VAL A 182 -9.43 15.05 -19.31
N HIS A 183 -10.02 16.19 -19.67
CA HIS A 183 -9.37 17.21 -20.50
C HIS A 183 -8.91 18.37 -19.63
N ILE A 184 -7.65 18.76 -19.78
CA ILE A 184 -7.04 19.89 -19.09
C ILE A 184 -6.44 20.87 -20.11
N GLY A 185 -6.81 22.14 -20.00
CA GLY A 185 -6.24 23.25 -20.76
C GLY A 185 -5.30 24.05 -19.87
N LEU A 186 -4.00 24.06 -20.18
CA LEU A 186 -3.00 24.82 -19.41
C LEU A 186 -2.88 26.22 -19.99
N ASN A 187 -3.03 27.25 -19.15
CA ASN A 187 -2.97 28.64 -19.61
C ASN A 187 -1.56 28.99 -20.09
N GLU A 188 -1.46 29.48 -21.33
CA GLU A 188 -0.19 29.79 -22.01
C GLU A 188 0.66 30.84 -21.28
N ARG A 189 0.05 31.74 -20.50
CA ARG A 189 0.74 32.72 -19.66
C ARG A 189 1.64 32.07 -18.60
N TYR A 190 1.20 30.95 -18.05
CA TYR A 190 1.92 30.22 -16.99
C TYR A 190 2.66 29.01 -17.55
N PHE A 191 2.11 28.38 -18.59
CA PHE A 191 2.67 27.21 -19.24
C PHE A 191 3.61 27.59 -20.40
N ASN A 192 4.62 28.43 -20.13
CA ASN A 192 5.62 28.83 -21.11
C ASN A 192 7.04 28.88 -20.52
N LEU A 193 8.05 28.72 -21.37
CA LEU A 193 9.46 28.76 -20.94
C LEU A 193 9.98 30.16 -20.59
N GLN A 194 9.23 31.23 -20.88
CA GLN A 194 9.61 32.59 -20.52
C GLN A 194 9.44 32.81 -19.01
N ASN A 195 8.41 32.21 -18.41
CA ASN A 195 8.19 32.17 -16.97
C ASN A 195 8.55 30.78 -16.40
N GLN A 196 9.85 30.52 -16.26
CA GLN A 196 10.36 29.19 -15.89
C GLN A 196 9.86 28.69 -14.53
N ASP A 197 9.64 29.59 -13.56
CA ASP A 197 9.19 29.19 -12.23
C ASP A 197 7.73 28.69 -12.27
N GLU A 198 6.82 29.43 -12.90
CA GLU A 198 5.43 29.00 -13.09
C GLU A 198 5.32 27.73 -13.92
N PHE A 199 6.10 27.66 -15.00
CA PHE A 199 6.16 26.46 -15.84
C PHE A 199 6.60 25.22 -15.06
N LEU A 200 7.61 25.38 -14.18
CA LEU A 200 8.08 24.32 -13.31
C LEU A 200 7.07 23.94 -12.23
N TYR A 201 6.31 24.89 -11.70
CA TYR A 201 5.24 24.59 -10.74
C TYR A 201 4.17 23.72 -11.39
N ILE A 202 3.68 24.08 -12.58
CA ILE A 202 2.71 23.25 -13.32
C ILE A 202 3.27 21.84 -13.55
N ILE A 203 4.52 21.72 -13.99
CA ILE A 203 5.16 20.42 -14.19
C ILE A 203 5.24 19.60 -12.90
N ASP A 204 5.67 20.21 -11.78
CA ASP A 204 5.79 19.54 -10.49
C ASP A 204 4.41 19.05 -10.00
N THR A 205 3.39 19.91 -10.09
CA THR A 205 2.01 19.58 -9.73
C THR A 205 1.49 18.39 -10.54
N LEU A 206 1.69 18.41 -11.86
CA LEU A 206 1.26 17.33 -12.75
C LEU A 206 2.04 16.02 -12.49
N ILE A 207 3.34 16.08 -12.22
CA ILE A 207 4.12 14.90 -11.83
C ILE A 207 3.56 14.28 -10.55
N LYS A 208 3.24 15.09 -9.53
CA LYS A 208 2.66 14.60 -8.27
C LYS A 208 1.27 14.01 -8.48
N ILE A 209 0.40 14.65 -9.28
CA ILE A 209 -0.90 14.12 -9.68
C ILE A 209 -0.75 12.73 -10.32
N PHE A 210 0.10 12.61 -11.37
CA PHE A 210 0.30 11.33 -12.07
C PHE A 210 0.93 10.24 -11.18
N THR A 211 1.77 10.65 -10.22
CA THR A 211 2.36 9.73 -9.25
C THR A 211 1.27 9.13 -8.35
N ILE A 212 0.36 9.95 -7.81
CA ILE A 212 -0.78 9.46 -7.00
C ILE A 212 -1.67 8.56 -7.85
N LEU A 213 -2.09 9.02 -9.03
CA LEU A 213 -2.99 8.26 -9.90
C LEU A 213 -2.40 6.88 -10.26
N SER A 214 -1.08 6.78 -10.38
CA SER A 214 -0.39 5.51 -10.70
C SER A 214 -0.38 4.51 -9.54
N ASN A 215 -0.63 4.94 -8.30
CA ASN A 215 -0.65 4.09 -7.11
C ASN A 215 -2.07 3.64 -6.69
N VAL A 216 -3.10 4.12 -7.40
CA VAL A 216 -4.51 3.86 -7.09
C VAL A 216 -4.99 2.61 -7.83
N ASP A 217 -5.80 1.79 -7.15
CA ASP A 217 -6.55 0.72 -7.79
C ASP A 217 -7.81 1.29 -8.48
N TRP A 218 -7.73 1.50 -9.79
CA TRP A 218 -8.84 2.00 -10.60
C TRP A 218 -9.94 0.98 -10.89
N GLN A 219 -9.83 -0.22 -10.32
CA GLN A 219 -10.92 -1.19 -10.28
C GLN A 219 -11.70 -1.12 -8.96
N ALA A 220 -11.28 -0.28 -8.00
CA ALA A 220 -11.99 -0.07 -6.75
C ALA A 220 -13.40 0.47 -7.00
N GLU A 221 -14.39 -0.08 -6.30
CA GLU A 221 -15.78 0.36 -6.49
C GLU A 221 -16.04 1.74 -5.90
N ASN A 222 -15.48 1.95 -4.71
CA ASN A 222 -15.61 3.17 -3.91
C ASN A 222 -14.27 3.90 -3.90
N ILE A 223 -14.26 5.13 -4.43
CA ILE A 223 -13.08 5.98 -4.52
C ILE A 223 -13.47 7.45 -4.41
N GLY A 224 -12.69 8.24 -3.68
CA GLY A 224 -12.88 9.67 -3.52
C GLY A 224 -11.55 10.44 -3.43
N ALA A 225 -11.58 11.70 -3.84
CA ALA A 225 -10.48 12.64 -3.64
C ALA A 225 -10.89 13.64 -2.55
N TYR A 226 -9.99 13.87 -1.60
CA TYR A 226 -10.22 14.67 -0.40
C TYR A 226 -9.05 15.60 -0.13
N ARG A 227 -9.30 16.61 0.70
CA ARG A 227 -8.30 17.52 1.24
C ARG A 227 -7.87 17.07 2.62
N LEU A 228 -6.58 17.23 2.91
CA LEU A 228 -6.03 16.93 4.21
C LEU A 228 -6.43 17.96 5.26
N TRP A 229 -6.87 17.47 6.41
CA TRP A 229 -6.84 18.16 7.70
C TRP A 229 -6.21 17.30 8.80
N GLN A 230 -5.75 17.92 9.88
CA GLN A 230 -5.21 17.19 11.03
C GLN A 230 -6.34 16.74 11.96
N SER A 231 -6.40 15.44 12.28
CA SER A 231 -7.38 14.94 13.25
C SER A 231 -7.04 15.40 14.66
N ALA A 232 -8.06 15.79 15.44
CA ALA A 232 -7.92 16.11 16.86
C ALA A 232 -7.68 14.85 17.73
N SER A 233 -8.00 13.67 17.20
CA SER A 233 -7.86 12.40 17.92
C SER A 233 -6.82 11.50 17.25
N HIS A 234 -5.83 11.03 18.02
CA HIS A 234 -4.68 10.30 17.46
C HIS A 234 -4.70 8.78 17.72
N LYS A 235 -5.82 8.24 18.23
CA LYS A 235 -6.04 6.80 18.43
C LYS A 235 -7.36 6.32 17.78
N PRO A 236 -7.39 5.11 17.17
CA PRO A 236 -6.22 4.32 16.78
C PRO A 236 -5.35 5.07 15.76
N GLN A 237 -4.07 4.70 15.64
CA GLN A 237 -3.10 5.54 14.90
C GLN A 237 -3.24 5.45 13.37
N ASP A 238 -3.94 4.43 12.88
CA ASP A 238 -4.22 4.12 11.49
C ASP A 238 -5.63 4.54 11.06
N LYS A 239 -6.34 5.35 11.86
CA LYS A 239 -7.64 5.88 11.45
C LYS A 239 -7.51 7.08 10.52
N ILE A 240 -8.50 7.19 9.65
CA ILE A 240 -8.91 8.45 9.03
C ILE A 240 -10.32 8.79 9.51
N GLU A 241 -10.65 10.07 9.55
CA GLU A 241 -12.00 10.51 9.90
C GLU A 241 -12.58 11.31 8.74
N MET A 242 -13.86 11.12 8.46
CA MET A 242 -14.59 11.89 7.45
C MET A 242 -15.96 12.24 8.00
N SER A 243 -16.32 13.52 7.91
CA SER A 243 -17.58 14.06 8.44
C SER A 243 -18.81 13.39 7.83
N ASN A 244 -18.77 13.15 6.53
CA ASN A 244 -19.85 12.49 5.78
C ASN A 244 -19.81 10.95 5.85
N ALA A 245 -18.92 10.33 6.62
CA ALA A 245 -18.82 8.87 6.69
C ALA A 245 -20.16 8.23 7.10
N GLY A 246 -20.67 7.31 6.28
CA GLY A 246 -21.97 6.65 6.52
C GLY A 246 -23.21 7.52 6.27
N GLU A 247 -23.08 8.71 5.66
CA GLU A 247 -24.21 9.44 5.07
C GLU A 247 -24.60 8.86 3.70
N GLN A 248 -25.83 9.09 3.23
CA GLN A 248 -26.31 8.60 1.92
C GLN A 248 -25.41 9.02 0.74
N ASP A 249 -24.76 10.18 0.83
CA ASP A 249 -23.89 10.71 -0.22
C ASP A 249 -22.43 10.24 -0.14
N CYS A 250 -22.07 9.47 0.90
CA CYS A 250 -20.73 8.93 1.08
C CYS A 250 -20.69 7.46 0.71
N THR A 251 -19.85 7.12 -0.26
CA THR A 251 -19.70 5.74 -0.75
C THR A 251 -18.96 4.83 0.22
N PHE A 252 -18.39 5.37 1.30
CA PHE A 252 -17.60 4.59 2.26
C PHE A 252 -18.39 4.28 3.52
N GLU A 253 -18.46 3.00 3.85
CA GLU A 253 -19.02 2.55 5.11
C GLU A 253 -18.11 2.88 6.29
N LEU A 254 -18.72 3.27 7.41
CA LEU A 254 -18.00 3.40 8.65
C LEU A 254 -17.24 2.12 9.00
N ASN A 255 -16.02 2.32 9.49
CA ASN A 255 -15.07 1.29 9.90
C ASN A 255 -14.54 0.41 8.76
N SER A 256 -14.86 0.71 7.49
CA SER A 256 -14.28 0.01 6.35
C SER A 256 -12.74 0.13 6.34
N LEU A 257 -12.08 -0.91 5.83
CA LEU A 257 -10.64 -0.90 5.56
C LEU A 257 -10.41 -0.24 4.21
N LEU A 258 -9.79 0.93 4.25
CA LEU A 258 -9.54 1.77 3.08
C LEU A 258 -8.04 1.87 2.82
N ASN A 259 -7.69 2.25 1.60
CA ASN A 259 -6.37 2.69 1.22
C ASN A 259 -6.40 4.20 1.05
N ILE A 260 -5.34 4.87 1.50
CA ILE A 260 -5.13 6.28 1.26
C ILE A 260 -3.82 6.47 0.50
N CYS A 261 -3.84 7.23 -0.57
CA CYS A 261 -2.68 7.65 -1.34
C CYS A 261 -2.54 9.17 -1.25
N SER A 262 -1.32 9.65 -1.00
CA SER A 262 -1.07 11.06 -0.76
C SER A 262 -0.29 11.74 -1.86
N TYR A 263 -0.46 13.05 -1.92
CA TYR A 263 0.36 13.96 -2.72
C TYR A 263 1.85 13.96 -2.34
N GLY A 264 2.20 13.44 -1.16
CA GLY A 264 3.57 13.19 -0.73
C GLY A 264 4.17 11.87 -1.23
N ASN A 265 3.47 11.13 -2.10
CA ASN A 265 3.86 9.80 -2.60
C ASN A 265 3.94 8.72 -1.50
N GLY A 266 3.21 8.92 -0.42
CA GLY A 266 2.97 7.89 0.57
C GLY A 266 1.63 7.21 0.34
N GLU A 267 1.53 5.98 0.81
CA GLU A 267 0.30 5.21 0.82
C GLU A 267 0.19 4.48 2.17
N GLU A 268 -1.03 4.23 2.62
CA GLU A 268 -1.24 3.44 3.82
C GLU A 268 -2.62 2.79 3.79
N ARG A 269 -2.79 1.67 4.52
CA ARG A 269 -4.09 1.10 4.80
C ARG A 269 -4.64 1.63 6.12
N VAL A 270 -5.85 2.12 6.08
CA VAL A 270 -6.45 2.91 7.16
C VAL A 270 -7.89 2.49 7.42
N ARG A 271 -8.40 2.85 8.60
CA ARG A 271 -9.80 2.60 8.98
C ARG A 271 -10.59 3.88 8.98
N LEU A 272 -11.81 3.84 8.42
CA LEU A 272 -12.70 5.00 8.40
C LEU A 272 -13.45 5.15 9.72
N HIS A 273 -13.36 6.32 10.34
CA HIS A 273 -14.12 6.70 11.52
C HIS A 273 -14.95 7.96 11.27
N LYS A 274 -15.94 8.20 12.13
CA LYS A 274 -16.54 9.53 12.26
C LYS A 274 -15.62 10.41 13.13
N PRO A 275 -15.50 11.71 12.82
CA PRO A 275 -14.88 12.68 13.71
C PRO A 275 -15.57 12.64 15.09
N GLY A 276 -14.80 12.81 16.17
CA GLY A 276 -15.37 12.91 17.52
C GLY A 276 -16.22 14.18 17.68
N GLU A 277 -17.08 14.24 18.70
CA GLU A 277 -17.94 15.42 18.94
C GLU A 277 -17.12 16.71 19.14
N ASN A 278 -15.95 16.62 19.79
CA ASN A 278 -14.99 17.72 19.94
C ASN A 278 -14.21 18.03 18.65
N THR A 279 -14.29 17.16 17.65
CA THR A 279 -13.69 17.30 16.32
C THR A 279 -14.72 17.79 15.28
N LYS A 280 -15.95 18.14 15.70
CA LYS A 280 -16.79 19.05 14.93
C LYS A 280 -16.08 20.40 14.94
N ILE A 281 -15.08 20.51 14.07
CA ILE A 281 -14.32 21.71 13.85
C ILE A 281 -15.36 22.76 13.52
N ASP A 282 -15.35 23.85 14.27
CA ASP A 282 -16.03 25.07 13.85
C ASP A 282 -15.19 25.60 12.67
N LEU A 283 -15.29 24.94 11.51
CA LEU A 283 -14.60 25.27 10.26
C LEU A 283 -14.92 26.70 9.80
N ARG A 284 -15.81 27.39 10.52
CA ARG A 284 -16.14 28.79 10.34
C ARG A 284 -15.16 29.74 11.04
N LYS A 285 -14.50 29.34 12.14
CA LYS A 285 -13.60 30.21 12.93
C LYS A 285 -12.16 30.23 12.45
N ASP A 286 -11.59 29.08 12.07
CA ASP A 286 -10.22 28.99 11.53
C ASP A 286 -10.12 29.38 10.03
N PHE A 287 -11.24 29.83 9.46
CA PHE A 287 -11.41 30.26 8.07
C PHE A 287 -12.00 31.68 7.98
N GLU A 288 -12.01 32.46 9.07
CA GLU A 288 -12.36 33.88 9.04
C GLU A 288 -11.43 34.62 8.04
N GLY A 289 -11.89 34.79 6.80
CA GLY A 289 -11.16 35.40 5.69
C GLY A 289 -11.25 34.69 4.34
N GLU A 290 -11.69 33.43 4.28
CA GLU A 290 -11.95 32.72 3.00
C GLU A 290 -13.45 32.72 2.68
N GLU A 291 -13.94 33.65 1.86
CA GLU A 291 -15.37 33.84 1.53
C GLU A 291 -16.05 32.66 0.80
N ASP A 292 -15.34 31.58 0.47
CA ASP A 292 -15.90 30.36 -0.14
C ASP A 292 -15.62 29.12 0.73
N LEU A 293 -16.46 28.90 1.75
CA LEU A 293 -16.46 27.67 2.57
C LEU A 293 -16.66 26.42 1.68
N LYS A 294 -15.56 25.78 1.27
CA LYS A 294 -15.60 24.43 0.68
C LYS A 294 -16.11 23.46 1.72
N SER A 295 -17.17 22.73 1.39
CA SER A 295 -17.92 21.85 2.31
C SER A 295 -17.00 20.96 3.15
N GLU A 296 -17.28 20.84 4.46
CA GLU A 296 -16.60 19.90 5.39
C GLU A 296 -16.50 18.47 4.81
N LYS A 297 -17.44 18.10 3.93
CA LYS A 297 -17.50 16.81 3.23
C LYS A 297 -16.33 16.58 2.24
N GLU A 298 -15.53 17.60 1.94
CA GLU A 298 -14.33 17.50 1.09
C GLU A 298 -13.06 17.15 1.86
N TYR A 299 -13.10 17.15 3.20
CA TYR A 299 -11.93 16.91 4.04
C TYR A 299 -11.85 15.47 4.56
N VAL A 300 -10.61 15.02 4.74
CA VAL A 300 -10.27 13.84 5.51
C VAL A 300 -9.29 14.21 6.60
N PHE A 301 -9.59 13.77 7.82
CA PHE A 301 -8.82 14.06 9.02
C PHE A 301 -7.83 12.94 9.27
N LEU A 302 -6.54 13.27 9.30
CA LEU A 302 -5.46 12.31 9.47
C LEU A 302 -4.75 12.49 10.81
N THR A 303 -4.37 11.38 11.45
CA THR A 303 -3.49 11.42 12.62
C THR A 303 -2.09 11.90 12.24
N ASN A 304 -1.35 12.43 13.21
CA ASN A 304 0.05 12.84 13.00
C ASN A 304 0.95 11.70 12.50
N ARG A 305 0.65 10.45 12.88
CA ARG A 305 1.35 9.27 12.35
C ARG A 305 1.11 9.15 10.85
N LEU A 306 -0.15 9.17 10.42
CA LEU A 306 -0.48 9.03 9.00
C LEU A 306 0.07 10.17 8.19
N ILE A 307 0.02 11.42 8.67
CA ILE A 307 0.63 12.56 8.00
C ILE A 307 2.13 12.32 7.78
N ARG A 308 2.84 11.85 8.80
CA ARG A 308 4.27 11.53 8.68
C ARG A 308 4.55 10.40 7.69
N ILE A 309 3.74 9.35 7.69
CA ILE A 309 3.87 8.22 6.76
C ILE A 309 3.60 8.67 5.33
N LEU A 310 2.55 9.45 5.14
CA LEU A 310 2.03 9.84 3.84
C LEU A 310 2.83 10.97 3.21
N PHE A 311 3.33 11.93 3.98
CA PHE A 311 3.99 13.13 3.46
C PHE A 311 5.46 13.22 3.83
N GLY A 312 5.99 12.28 4.62
CA GLY A 312 7.39 12.24 5.03
C GLY A 312 7.81 13.33 6.02
N ARG A 313 6.88 14.19 6.46
CA ARG A 313 7.09 15.29 7.41
C ARG A 313 5.95 15.37 8.43
N ARG A 314 6.18 16.03 9.55
CA ARG A 314 5.15 16.27 10.58
C ARG A 314 4.25 17.41 10.14
N TRP A 315 3.01 17.42 10.64
CA TRP A 315 2.20 18.64 10.68
C TRP A 315 2.79 19.56 11.74
N ILE A 316 3.09 20.81 11.38
CA ILE A 316 3.52 21.84 12.31
C ILE A 316 2.63 23.04 12.05
N GLU A 317 1.67 23.25 12.94
CA GLU A 317 0.75 24.38 12.85
C GLU A 317 1.53 25.69 13.07
N ASN A 318 1.33 26.68 12.21
CA ASN A 318 1.87 28.04 12.34
C ASN A 318 3.40 28.25 12.29
N GLU A 319 4.22 27.23 11.98
CA GLU A 319 5.69 27.38 11.84
C GLU A 319 6.26 26.90 10.48
N GLU A 320 5.53 27.05 9.38
CA GLU A 320 6.01 26.53 8.10
C GLU A 320 6.72 27.56 7.21
N ASN A 321 8.05 27.50 7.16
CA ASN A 321 8.87 28.07 6.06
C ASN A 321 8.72 27.29 4.72
N THR A 322 7.87 26.27 4.70
CA THR A 322 7.44 25.47 3.54
C THR A 322 5.94 25.59 3.38
N ALA A 323 5.35 25.24 2.23
CA ALA A 323 3.90 25.21 2.13
C ALA A 323 3.30 24.23 3.17
N GLY A 324 2.55 24.76 4.15
CA GLY A 324 1.51 24.10 4.98
C GLY A 324 0.94 22.79 4.43
N LEU A 325 0.71 21.76 5.25
CA LEU A 325 0.01 20.53 4.81
C LEU A 325 -1.52 20.67 4.72
N LYS A 326 -2.11 21.73 5.29
CA LYS A 326 -3.55 22.04 5.18
C LYS A 326 -4.00 22.09 3.72
N GLY A 327 -5.03 21.31 3.40
CA GLY A 327 -5.61 21.25 2.06
C GLY A 327 -4.87 20.34 1.07
N ALA A 328 -3.75 19.71 1.47
CA ALA A 328 -3.00 18.82 0.58
C ALA A 328 -3.89 17.66 0.09
N PRO A 329 -3.89 17.33 -1.21
CA PRO A 329 -4.83 16.36 -1.73
C PRO A 329 -4.43 14.92 -1.40
N VAL A 330 -5.44 14.08 -1.23
CA VAL A 330 -5.30 12.64 -1.06
C VAL A 330 -6.42 11.91 -1.82
N ILE A 331 -6.14 10.68 -2.24
CA ILE A 331 -7.17 9.76 -2.73
C ILE A 331 -7.41 8.69 -1.67
N VAL A 332 -8.68 8.43 -1.39
CA VAL A 332 -9.12 7.32 -0.54
C VAL A 332 -9.91 6.33 -1.42
N TYR A 333 -9.65 5.03 -1.27
CA TYR A 333 -10.40 4.00 -1.99
C TYR A 333 -10.50 2.70 -1.18
N GLU A 334 -11.54 1.91 -1.43
CA GLU A 334 -11.69 0.59 -0.82
C GLU A 334 -10.98 -0.47 -1.67
N SER A 335 -10.14 -1.30 -1.04
CA SER A 335 -9.54 -2.45 -1.75
C SER A 335 -10.62 -3.38 -2.24
N GLN A 336 -10.45 -3.95 -3.44
CA GLN A 336 -11.23 -5.11 -3.83
C GLN A 336 -11.02 -6.25 -2.84
N LYS A 337 -12.14 -6.76 -2.31
CA LYS A 337 -12.20 -7.91 -1.42
C LYS A 337 -13.03 -9.00 -2.06
N GLU A 338 -12.59 -10.24 -1.90
CA GLU A 338 -13.30 -11.41 -2.39
C GLU A 338 -13.47 -12.39 -1.23
N GLU A 339 -14.64 -12.99 -1.10
CA GLU A 339 -14.90 -13.98 -0.07
C GLU A 339 -14.75 -15.40 -0.63
N TYR A 340 -14.02 -16.23 0.11
CA TYR A 340 -13.83 -17.63 -0.23
C TYR A 340 -14.20 -18.55 0.92
N SER A 341 -14.79 -19.69 0.59
CA SER A 341 -15.01 -20.75 1.56
C SER A 341 -13.68 -21.33 2.03
N ILE A 342 -13.61 -21.67 3.32
CA ILE A 342 -12.44 -22.28 3.92
C ILE A 342 -12.48 -23.79 3.70
N GLY A 343 -11.45 -24.34 3.05
CA GLY A 343 -11.23 -25.78 2.88
C GLY A 343 -10.37 -26.38 3.99
N PHE A 344 -10.36 -27.72 4.04
CA PHE A 344 -9.51 -28.50 4.93
C PHE A 344 -8.40 -29.16 4.11
N PRO A 345 -7.13 -28.82 4.33
CA PRO A 345 -6.03 -29.45 3.61
C PRO A 345 -5.80 -30.88 4.08
N LYS A 346 -5.26 -31.69 3.17
CA LYS A 346 -4.66 -33.01 3.44
C LYS A 346 -3.51 -32.90 4.45
N VAL A 347 -3.24 -34.03 5.12
CA VAL A 347 -2.27 -34.15 6.22
C VAL A 347 -0.84 -33.77 5.80
N ASP A 348 -0.47 -33.98 4.54
CA ASP A 348 0.84 -33.68 3.97
C ASP A 348 1.01 -32.22 3.51
N LYS A 349 -0.04 -31.39 3.57
CA LYS A 349 -0.02 -29.97 3.16
C LYS A 349 -0.48 -29.04 4.29
N ILE A 350 0.20 -29.14 5.42
CA ILE A 350 -0.10 -28.39 6.65
C ILE A 350 0.86 -27.22 6.92
N ASP A 351 1.87 -27.07 6.07
CA ASP A 351 2.99 -26.12 6.15
C ASP A 351 2.67 -24.72 5.60
N GLY A 352 1.45 -24.51 5.09
CA GLY A 352 1.05 -23.27 4.44
C GLY A 352 -0.45 -23.05 4.39
N ALA A 353 -0.82 -21.80 4.08
CA ALA A 353 -2.15 -21.46 3.58
C ALA A 353 -2.09 -21.49 2.04
N PHE A 354 -3.02 -22.22 1.43
CA PHE A 354 -3.00 -22.45 -0.02
C PHE A 354 -4.32 -22.06 -0.69
N PHE A 355 -4.27 -21.79 -1.98
CA PHE A 355 -5.43 -21.70 -2.85
C PHE A 355 -5.63 -23.05 -3.54
N SER A 356 -6.87 -23.55 -3.59
CA SER A 356 -7.22 -24.65 -4.50
C SER A 356 -6.68 -24.37 -5.90
N THR A 357 -6.26 -25.40 -6.65
CA THR A 357 -5.66 -25.21 -7.97
C THR A 357 -6.54 -24.38 -8.92
N GLU A 358 -7.88 -24.49 -8.81
CA GLU A 358 -8.81 -23.66 -9.60
C GLU A 358 -8.71 -22.18 -9.24
N LEU A 359 -8.79 -21.85 -7.94
CA LEU A 359 -8.61 -20.48 -7.45
C LEU A 359 -7.23 -19.92 -7.83
N PHE A 360 -6.17 -20.72 -7.68
CA PHE A 360 -4.81 -20.32 -8.07
C PHE A 360 -4.73 -19.97 -9.56
N ARG A 361 -5.29 -20.82 -10.43
CA ARG A 361 -5.31 -20.60 -11.89
C ARG A 361 -6.03 -19.30 -12.25
N ARG A 362 -7.20 -19.05 -11.65
CA ARG A 362 -7.94 -17.81 -11.89
C ARG A 362 -7.15 -16.57 -11.47
N LYS A 363 -6.40 -16.66 -10.37
CA LYS A 363 -5.65 -15.53 -9.81
C LYS A 363 -4.28 -15.32 -10.43
N LYS A 364 -3.84 -16.22 -11.31
CA LYS A 364 -2.49 -16.18 -11.89
C LYS A 364 -2.19 -14.91 -12.67
N GLU A 365 -3.11 -14.46 -13.53
CA GLU A 365 -2.93 -13.23 -14.31
C GLU A 365 -2.99 -11.99 -13.41
N GLU A 366 -3.95 -11.93 -12.49
CA GLU A 366 -4.06 -10.84 -11.51
C GLU A 366 -2.82 -10.74 -10.61
N ALA A 367 -2.19 -11.87 -10.26
CA ALA A 367 -1.01 -11.90 -9.41
C ALA A 367 0.20 -11.21 -10.02
N GLU A 368 0.23 -10.92 -11.32
CA GLU A 368 1.27 -10.07 -11.91
C GLU A 368 1.24 -8.64 -11.36
N HIS A 369 0.03 -8.17 -11.01
CA HIS A 369 -0.24 -6.80 -10.61
C HIS A 369 -0.60 -6.64 -9.13
N PHE A 370 -0.97 -7.71 -8.44
CA PHE A 370 -1.41 -7.67 -7.06
C PHE A 370 -0.63 -8.66 -6.16
N ASP A 371 -0.31 -8.22 -4.95
CA ASP A 371 0.01 -9.06 -3.81
C ASP A 371 -1.31 -9.41 -3.09
N TYR A 372 -1.37 -10.57 -2.43
CA TYR A 372 -2.58 -11.05 -1.75
C TYR A 372 -2.38 -11.18 -0.24
N MET A 373 -3.47 -10.97 0.50
CA MET A 373 -3.50 -11.12 1.96
C MET A 373 -4.82 -11.73 2.39
N LEU A 374 -4.76 -12.81 3.18
CA LEU A 374 -5.93 -13.33 3.85
C LEU A 374 -6.27 -12.43 5.03
N PHE A 375 -7.57 -12.21 5.21
CA PHE A 375 -8.09 -11.30 6.20
C PHE A 375 -9.29 -11.92 6.91
N ASN A 376 -9.24 -11.90 8.24
CA ASN A 376 -10.40 -12.17 9.07
C ASN A 376 -10.92 -10.83 9.61
N ARG A 377 -12.06 -10.37 9.09
CA ARG A 377 -12.67 -9.10 9.49
C ARG A 377 -12.98 -8.99 10.99
N TYR A 378 -13.36 -10.09 11.63
CA TYR A 378 -13.83 -10.10 13.01
C TYR A 378 -12.68 -9.88 13.99
N THR A 379 -11.59 -10.63 13.80
CA THR A 379 -10.38 -10.52 14.63
C THR A 379 -9.41 -9.46 14.11
N ASP A 380 -9.65 -8.96 12.90
CA ASP A 380 -8.73 -8.11 12.13
C ASP A 380 -7.34 -8.74 11.93
N ALA A 381 -7.28 -10.07 11.93
CA ALA A 381 -6.05 -10.80 11.66
C ALA A 381 -5.75 -10.80 10.16
N ARG A 382 -4.49 -10.53 9.81
CA ARG A 382 -4.01 -10.43 8.43
C ARG A 382 -2.80 -11.32 8.19
N LEU A 383 -2.87 -12.12 7.14
CA LEU A 383 -1.82 -13.05 6.74
C LEU A 383 -1.41 -12.79 5.28
N PRO A 384 -0.21 -12.25 5.03
CA PRO A 384 0.34 -12.15 3.67
C PRO A 384 0.49 -13.52 3.01
N ILE A 385 0.16 -13.63 1.72
CA ILE A 385 0.33 -14.87 0.93
C ILE A 385 1.42 -14.68 -0.12
N GLU A 386 2.39 -15.59 -0.13
CA GLU A 386 3.36 -15.70 -1.21
C GLU A 386 2.74 -16.46 -2.38
N PHE A 387 2.18 -15.72 -3.35
CA PHE A 387 1.39 -16.30 -4.45
C PHE A 387 2.10 -17.44 -5.17
N ASP A 388 3.39 -17.31 -5.46
CA ASP A 388 4.18 -18.31 -6.21
C ASP A 388 4.24 -19.69 -5.52
N LYS A 389 3.96 -19.76 -4.21
CA LYS A 389 3.93 -20.99 -3.41
C LYS A 389 2.52 -21.36 -2.93
N ALA A 390 1.50 -20.62 -3.35
CA ALA A 390 0.15 -20.75 -2.85
C ALA A 390 -0.68 -21.82 -3.57
N ASP A 391 -0.19 -22.44 -4.66
CA ASP A 391 -0.93 -23.51 -5.33
C ASP A 391 -1.01 -24.76 -4.45
N TYR A 392 -2.25 -25.16 -4.15
CA TYR A 392 -2.51 -26.38 -3.39
C TYR A 392 -2.18 -27.65 -4.18
N GLY A 393 -2.05 -27.59 -5.51
CA GLY A 393 -1.63 -28.71 -6.35
C GLY A 393 -2.56 -29.93 -6.28
N ASP A 394 -3.87 -29.71 -6.15
CA ASP A 394 -4.87 -30.78 -6.11
C ASP A 394 -5.41 -31.19 -7.49
N GLY A 395 -4.97 -30.51 -8.56
CA GLY A 395 -5.39 -30.83 -9.93
C GLY A 395 -6.90 -30.66 -10.16
N GLY A 396 -7.57 -29.85 -9.35
CA GLY A 396 -9.03 -29.68 -9.37
C GLY A 396 -9.80 -30.77 -8.63
N GLY A 397 -9.13 -31.58 -7.79
CA GLY A 397 -9.76 -32.58 -6.94
C GLY A 397 -10.64 -32.00 -5.83
N VAL A 398 -10.44 -30.74 -5.46
CA VAL A 398 -11.32 -30.00 -4.55
C VAL A 398 -12.60 -29.64 -5.29
N ARG A 399 -13.73 -30.24 -4.92
CA ARG A 399 -15.01 -30.07 -5.61
C ARG A 399 -16.09 -29.35 -4.79
N SER A 400 -16.97 -28.66 -5.48
CA SER A 400 -18.27 -28.16 -5.03
C SER A 400 -19.38 -29.00 -5.69
N LYS A 401 -20.64 -28.64 -5.45
CA LYS A 401 -21.78 -29.29 -6.13
C LYS A 401 -21.74 -29.07 -7.66
N ASP A 402 -21.10 -27.99 -8.11
CA ASP A 402 -21.16 -27.51 -9.50
C ASP A 402 -19.84 -27.69 -10.27
N GLY A 403 -18.84 -28.39 -9.69
CA GLY A 403 -17.54 -28.65 -10.33
C GLY A 403 -16.35 -28.42 -9.41
N PRO A 404 -15.16 -28.09 -9.95
CA PRO A 404 -14.01 -27.66 -9.14
C PRO A 404 -14.37 -26.46 -8.26
N ALA A 405 -13.99 -26.50 -6.99
CA ALA A 405 -14.30 -25.42 -6.04
C ALA A 405 -13.12 -24.46 -5.86
N GLU A 406 -13.44 -23.18 -5.83
CA GLU A 406 -12.53 -22.12 -5.43
C GLU A 406 -12.53 -21.98 -3.91
N ARG A 407 -11.47 -22.48 -3.25
CA ARG A 407 -11.35 -22.45 -1.79
C ARG A 407 -9.98 -22.02 -1.33
N VAL A 408 -9.93 -21.45 -0.14
CA VAL A 408 -8.67 -21.24 0.60
C VAL A 408 -8.48 -22.39 1.58
N MET A 409 -7.42 -23.17 1.38
CA MET A 409 -7.06 -24.29 2.24
C MET A 409 -6.30 -23.78 3.46
N LEU A 410 -6.90 -23.92 4.63
CA LEU A 410 -6.32 -23.46 5.88
C LEU A 410 -6.14 -24.64 6.85
N PRO A 411 -4.88 -25.05 7.12
CA PRO A 411 -4.59 -26.01 8.17
C PRO A 411 -4.99 -25.46 9.55
N ARG A 412 -5.11 -26.35 10.53
CA ARG A 412 -5.54 -26.00 11.90
C ARG A 412 -4.72 -24.86 12.52
N TYR A 413 -3.40 -24.86 12.29
CA TYR A 413 -2.51 -23.82 12.78
C TYR A 413 -2.86 -22.43 12.22
N TYR A 414 -3.03 -22.31 10.90
CA TYR A 414 -3.40 -21.05 10.24
C TYR A 414 -4.81 -20.58 10.60
N LYS A 415 -5.75 -21.53 10.79
CA LYS A 415 -7.08 -21.21 11.34
C LYS A 415 -6.96 -20.60 12.74
N ARG A 416 -6.07 -21.11 13.59
CA ARG A 416 -5.81 -20.55 14.93
C ARG A 416 -5.19 -19.16 14.85
N LEU A 417 -4.20 -18.95 13.97
CA LEU A 417 -3.59 -17.64 13.76
C LEU A 417 -4.62 -16.58 13.32
N LEU A 418 -5.52 -16.94 12.40
CA LEU A 418 -6.59 -16.06 11.94
C LEU A 418 -7.75 -15.92 12.93
N GLY A 419 -7.79 -16.70 14.02
CA GLY A 419 -8.84 -16.68 15.02
C GLY A 419 -10.12 -17.45 14.65
N TYR A 420 -10.06 -18.33 13.66
CA TYR A 420 -11.17 -19.23 13.28
C TYR A 420 -11.27 -20.48 14.17
N MET A 421 -10.36 -20.66 15.12
CA MET A 421 -10.40 -21.76 16.10
C MET A 421 -10.96 -21.33 17.46
N ASP A 422 -11.29 -20.04 17.62
CA ASP A 422 -11.79 -19.46 18.86
C ASP A 422 -13.32 -19.51 18.85
N TYR A 423 -13.91 -20.36 19.70
CA TYR A 423 -15.35 -20.58 19.79
C TYR A 423 -15.84 -20.34 21.23
N PRO A 424 -16.44 -19.17 21.55
CA PRO A 424 -16.61 -17.99 20.69
C PRO A 424 -15.30 -17.21 20.46
N VAL A 425 -15.32 -16.27 19.51
CA VAL A 425 -14.14 -15.46 19.16
C VAL A 425 -13.62 -14.69 20.38
N LEU A 426 -12.34 -14.85 20.73
CA LEU A 426 -11.76 -14.26 21.94
C LEU A 426 -11.69 -12.73 21.93
N MET A 427 -11.40 -12.15 20.77
CA MET A 427 -11.35 -10.71 20.56
C MET A 427 -12.00 -10.35 19.23
N MET A 428 -12.93 -9.42 19.29
CA MET A 428 -13.68 -8.93 18.14
C MET A 428 -13.45 -7.44 17.98
N ARG A 429 -13.27 -6.96 16.75
CA ARG A 429 -13.26 -5.54 16.46
C ARG A 429 -14.57 -4.91 16.92
N SER A 430 -14.51 -3.72 17.51
CA SER A 430 -15.72 -3.03 17.99
C SER A 430 -16.72 -2.77 16.87
N GLU A 431 -16.24 -2.50 15.65
CA GLU A 431 -17.10 -2.31 14.47
C GLU A 431 -17.96 -3.54 14.15
N GLU A 432 -17.32 -4.72 14.13
CA GLU A 432 -17.97 -5.98 13.81
C GLU A 432 -18.85 -6.45 14.98
N TYR A 433 -18.48 -6.08 16.22
CA TYR A 433 -19.32 -6.28 17.39
C TYR A 433 -20.67 -5.57 17.25
N TYR A 434 -20.68 -4.26 16.96
CA TYR A 434 -21.95 -3.51 16.80
C TYR A 434 -22.74 -3.95 15.56
N LYS A 435 -22.07 -4.17 14.41
CA LYS A 435 -22.71 -4.74 13.21
C LYS A 435 -23.31 -6.13 13.47
N THR A 436 -22.72 -6.90 14.37
CA THR A 436 -23.26 -8.19 14.79
C THR A 436 -24.52 -7.98 15.61
N LEU A 437 -24.48 -7.12 16.63
CA LEU A 437 -25.66 -6.81 17.46
C LEU A 437 -26.86 -6.38 16.62
N GLU A 438 -26.68 -5.55 15.59
CA GLU A 438 -27.76 -5.12 14.69
C GLU A 438 -28.51 -6.27 14.00
N LYS A 439 -27.86 -7.42 13.81
CA LYS A 439 -28.44 -8.61 13.18
C LYS A 439 -29.11 -9.57 14.16
N LEU A 440 -28.93 -9.34 15.47
CA LEU A 440 -29.39 -10.24 16.53
C LEU A 440 -30.78 -9.86 17.03
N THR A 441 -31.55 -10.88 17.45
CA THR A 441 -32.76 -10.68 18.26
C THR A 441 -32.41 -10.08 19.63
N GLN A 442 -33.38 -9.46 20.31
CA GLN A 442 -33.12 -8.84 21.63
C GLN A 442 -32.55 -9.83 22.66
N LYS A 443 -33.02 -11.09 22.64
CA LYS A 443 -32.51 -12.15 23.52
C LYS A 443 -31.05 -12.49 23.23
N GLU A 444 -30.69 -12.59 21.95
CA GLU A 444 -29.32 -12.87 21.52
C GLU A 444 -28.39 -11.69 21.82
N LYS A 445 -28.85 -10.44 21.63
CA LYS A 445 -28.11 -9.22 22.01
C LYS A 445 -27.72 -9.24 23.48
N ASN A 446 -28.67 -9.49 24.38
CA ASN A 446 -28.42 -9.54 25.82
C ASN A 446 -27.37 -10.61 26.17
N CYS A 447 -27.42 -11.78 25.52
CA CYS A 447 -26.43 -12.85 25.72
C CYS A 447 -25.03 -12.44 25.23
N PHE A 448 -24.97 -11.79 24.07
CA PHE A 448 -23.73 -11.31 23.46
C PHE A 448 -23.08 -10.21 24.32
N GLU A 449 -23.86 -9.22 24.78
CA GLU A 449 -23.43 -8.13 25.64
C GLU A 449 -22.98 -8.60 27.03
N ALA A 450 -23.60 -9.66 27.57
CA ALA A 450 -23.15 -10.27 28.81
C ALA A 450 -21.73 -10.86 28.67
N CYS A 451 -21.42 -11.46 27.50
CA CYS A 451 -20.17 -12.18 27.29
C CYS A 451 -18.97 -11.33 26.85
N TYR A 452 -19.20 -10.15 26.28
CA TYR A 452 -18.15 -9.28 25.77
C TYR A 452 -18.02 -7.99 26.57
N GLU A 453 -16.81 -7.43 26.60
CA GLU A 453 -16.55 -6.10 27.16
C GLU A 453 -15.60 -5.30 26.26
N PRO A 454 -15.77 -3.98 26.16
CA PRO A 454 -14.84 -3.12 25.43
C PRO A 454 -13.49 -3.08 26.14
N ILE A 455 -12.41 -3.14 25.37
CA ILE A 455 -11.06 -2.87 25.88
C ILE A 455 -10.87 -1.36 25.93
N SER A 456 -10.63 -0.81 27.13
CA SER A 456 -10.47 0.63 27.32
C SER A 456 -9.34 1.19 26.46
N GLY A 457 -9.64 2.26 25.70
CA GLY A 457 -8.69 2.93 24.81
C GLY A 457 -8.35 2.19 23.51
N GLU A 458 -8.98 1.04 23.24
CA GLU A 458 -8.75 0.20 22.07
C GLU A 458 -10.03 -0.01 21.25
N THR A 459 -9.88 -0.46 20.01
CA THR A 459 -11.00 -0.68 19.06
C THR A 459 -11.40 -2.15 18.99
N PHE A 460 -11.45 -2.80 20.16
CA PHE A 460 -11.78 -4.20 20.32
C PHE A 460 -12.69 -4.44 21.53
N HIS A 461 -13.53 -5.45 21.42
CA HIS A 461 -14.21 -6.10 22.52
C HIS A 461 -13.54 -7.45 22.80
N ARG A 462 -13.30 -7.76 24.06
CA ARG A 462 -12.77 -9.07 24.49
C ARG A 462 -13.86 -9.90 25.14
N LEU A 463 -13.76 -11.21 24.96
CA LEU A 463 -14.58 -12.17 25.68
C LEU A 463 -14.20 -12.15 27.16
N LYS A 464 -15.18 -12.00 28.04
CA LYS A 464 -14.98 -12.09 29.49
C LYS A 464 -14.62 -13.53 29.88
N MET A 465 -13.39 -13.77 30.29
CA MET A 465 -12.98 -15.10 30.75
C MET A 465 -13.34 -15.34 32.21
N GLU A 466 -13.46 -14.27 33.01
CA GLU A 466 -13.79 -14.34 34.42
C GLU A 466 -15.31 -14.34 34.62
N LYS A 467 -15.80 -15.15 35.56
CA LYS A 467 -17.20 -15.16 35.99
C LYS A 467 -17.48 -13.99 36.91
N SER A 468 -18.69 -13.44 36.85
CA SER A 468 -19.16 -12.57 37.93
C SER A 468 -19.34 -13.38 39.22
N SER A 469 -19.14 -12.74 40.38
CA SER A 469 -19.27 -13.37 41.70
C SER A 469 -20.63 -14.02 41.98
N SER A 470 -21.68 -13.66 41.23
CA SER A 470 -23.04 -14.20 41.31
C SER A 470 -23.38 -15.27 40.26
N GLU A 471 -22.46 -15.62 39.36
CA GLU A 471 -22.70 -16.53 38.23
C GLU A 471 -22.10 -17.93 38.48
N SER A 472 -22.87 -18.99 38.20
CA SER A 472 -22.37 -20.36 38.31
C SER A 472 -21.53 -20.75 37.08
N ASP A 473 -20.58 -21.69 37.25
CA ASP A 473 -19.73 -22.17 36.15
C ASP A 473 -20.54 -22.83 35.01
N ALA A 474 -21.66 -23.47 35.37
CA ALA A 474 -22.57 -24.09 34.41
C ALA A 474 -23.32 -23.05 33.56
N ASP A 475 -23.77 -21.95 34.18
CA ASP A 475 -24.47 -20.87 33.49
C ASP A 475 -23.53 -20.13 32.53
N ARG A 476 -22.30 -19.85 32.97
CA ARG A 476 -21.27 -19.24 32.13
C ARG A 476 -20.97 -20.10 30.90
N LYS A 477 -20.77 -21.41 31.09
CA LYS A 477 -20.53 -22.35 29.98
C LYS A 477 -21.69 -22.33 28.98
N LYS A 478 -22.93 -22.36 29.46
CA LYS A 478 -24.13 -22.32 28.62
C LYS A 478 -24.22 -21.01 27.83
N GLN A 479 -23.88 -19.87 28.42
CA GLN A 479 -23.83 -18.59 27.70
C GLN A 479 -22.77 -18.59 26.60
N LEU A 480 -21.55 -19.08 26.91
CA LEU A 480 -20.48 -19.18 25.91
C LEU A 480 -20.86 -20.10 24.74
N GLU A 481 -21.53 -21.22 25.02
CA GLU A 481 -22.07 -22.12 23.98
C GLU A 481 -23.14 -21.44 23.13
N GLN A 482 -24.03 -20.63 23.74
CA GLN A 482 -25.03 -19.85 23.01
C GLN A 482 -24.39 -18.81 22.09
N VAL A 483 -23.42 -18.03 22.59
CA VAL A 483 -22.69 -17.05 21.78
C VAL A 483 -21.94 -17.73 20.64
N ALA A 484 -21.29 -18.87 20.88
CA ALA A 484 -20.61 -19.64 19.84
C ALA A 484 -21.60 -20.13 18.76
N ALA A 485 -22.80 -20.58 19.16
CA ALA A 485 -23.85 -20.98 18.22
C ALA A 485 -24.35 -19.80 17.37
N ILE A 486 -24.56 -18.63 17.99
CA ILE A 486 -24.93 -17.39 17.29
C ILE A 486 -23.86 -17.04 16.24
N GLN A 487 -22.58 -17.02 16.62
CA GLN A 487 -21.48 -16.70 15.70
C GLN A 487 -21.38 -17.71 14.54
N LYS A 488 -21.61 -18.99 14.82
CA LYS A 488 -21.65 -20.03 13.79
C LYS A 488 -22.80 -19.80 12.80
N ASN A 489 -23.99 -19.46 13.28
CA ASN A 489 -25.15 -19.18 12.43
C ASN A 489 -24.95 -17.94 11.56
N LEU A 490 -24.23 -16.93 12.07
CA LEU A 490 -23.84 -15.74 11.32
C LEU A 490 -22.69 -15.99 10.33
N GLY A 491 -22.11 -17.20 10.29
CA GLY A 491 -21.12 -17.59 9.30
C GLY A 491 -19.67 -17.18 9.62
N PHE A 492 -19.35 -16.86 10.89
CA PHE A 492 -18.04 -16.33 11.31
C PHE A 492 -16.85 -17.20 10.90
N TYR A 493 -17.06 -18.51 10.75
CA TYR A 493 -15.99 -19.51 10.66
C TYR A 493 -15.89 -20.21 9.30
N GLY A 494 -16.82 -19.92 8.38
CA GLY A 494 -16.93 -20.64 7.11
C GLY A 494 -16.17 -20.00 5.95
N LYS A 495 -15.85 -18.70 6.06
CA LYS A 495 -15.31 -17.88 4.98
C LYS A 495 -14.11 -17.05 5.43
N VAL A 496 -13.23 -16.78 4.47
CA VAL A 496 -12.09 -15.87 4.61
C VAL A 496 -12.13 -14.81 3.53
N GLU A 497 -11.76 -13.59 3.87
CA GLU A 497 -11.65 -12.50 2.90
C GLU A 497 -10.23 -12.51 2.29
N LEU A 498 -10.15 -12.38 0.97
CA LEU A 498 -8.92 -12.21 0.22
C LEU A 498 -8.81 -10.76 -0.22
N LEU A 499 -7.86 -10.03 0.33
CA LEU A 499 -7.59 -8.64 -0.01
C LEU A 499 -6.57 -8.56 -1.17
N LYS A 500 -6.90 -7.77 -2.19
CA LYS A 500 -5.99 -7.43 -3.28
C LYS A 500 -5.18 -6.17 -2.95
N ILE A 501 -3.87 -6.25 -3.12
CA ILE A 501 -2.93 -5.16 -2.79
C ILE A 501 -2.10 -4.86 -4.03
N PRO A 502 -2.21 -3.68 -4.65
CA PRO A 502 -1.42 -3.34 -5.83
C PRO A 502 0.09 -3.49 -5.61
N LYS A 503 0.78 -4.18 -6.52
CA LYS A 503 2.23 -4.30 -6.50
C LYS A 503 2.88 -2.97 -6.87
N LYS A 504 3.82 -2.51 -6.06
CA LYS A 504 4.59 -1.30 -6.35
C LYS A 504 5.45 -1.47 -7.60
N VAL A 505 5.32 -0.54 -8.53
CA VAL A 505 6.21 -0.40 -9.67
C VAL A 505 7.56 0.15 -9.17
N SER A 506 8.56 -0.71 -8.98
CA SER A 506 9.89 -0.24 -8.61
C SER A 506 10.61 0.33 -9.85
N GLY A 507 10.86 1.64 -9.86
CA GLY A 507 11.74 2.28 -10.83
C GLY A 507 13.16 1.67 -10.85
N ARG A 508 13.81 1.70 -12.02
CA ARG A 508 15.11 1.09 -12.34
C ARG A 508 16.21 1.41 -11.30
N LYS A 509 16.49 0.46 -10.41
CA LYS A 509 17.80 0.27 -9.73
C LYS A 509 18.19 -1.22 -9.73
N ARG A 510 18.13 -1.86 -10.92
CA ARG A 510 18.18 -3.33 -11.08
C ARG A 510 19.57 -3.97 -11.12
N ILE A 511 20.67 -3.24 -11.33
CA ILE A 511 21.98 -3.90 -11.55
C ILE A 511 22.79 -4.02 -10.26
N TYR A 512 23.00 -2.92 -9.53
CA TYR A 512 23.75 -2.94 -8.27
C TYR A 512 23.07 -3.79 -7.18
N LYS A 513 21.73 -3.75 -7.12
CA LYS A 513 20.94 -4.60 -6.20
C LYS A 513 21.06 -6.10 -6.51
N ARG A 514 21.30 -6.50 -7.76
CA ARG A 514 21.43 -7.93 -8.15
C ARG A 514 22.75 -8.55 -7.71
N ILE A 515 23.82 -7.77 -7.71
CA ILE A 515 25.13 -8.27 -7.25
C ILE A 515 25.13 -8.40 -5.73
N LEU A 516 24.66 -7.37 -5.03
CA LEU A 516 24.52 -7.39 -3.57
C LEU A 516 23.58 -8.51 -3.08
N SER A 517 22.49 -8.77 -3.81
CA SER A 517 21.55 -9.84 -3.47
C SER A 517 22.14 -11.24 -3.66
N LYS A 518 23.01 -11.45 -4.65
CA LYS A 518 23.71 -12.74 -4.83
C LYS A 518 24.67 -13.03 -3.68
N PHE A 519 25.47 -12.05 -3.26
CA PHE A 519 26.37 -12.20 -2.10
C PHE A 519 25.59 -12.44 -0.80
N HIS A 520 24.52 -11.69 -0.59
CA HIS A 520 23.66 -11.89 0.57
C HIS A 520 23.02 -13.29 0.56
N LYS A 521 22.53 -13.76 -0.59
CA LYS A 521 21.95 -15.10 -0.75
C LYS A 521 22.98 -16.19 -0.44
N LEU A 522 24.21 -16.07 -0.92
CA LEU A 522 25.29 -17.02 -0.61
C LEU A 522 25.62 -17.03 0.89
N LYS A 523 25.74 -15.85 1.51
CA LYS A 523 25.95 -15.72 2.97
C LYS A 523 24.84 -16.41 3.76
N MET A 524 23.58 -16.21 3.38
CA MET A 524 22.43 -16.83 4.07
C MET A 524 22.42 -18.35 3.91
N VAL A 525 22.76 -18.90 2.73
CA VAL A 525 22.89 -20.35 2.53
C VAL A 525 24.00 -20.94 3.40
N LEU A 526 25.14 -20.24 3.53
CA LEU A 526 26.23 -20.69 4.41
C LEU A 526 25.81 -20.67 5.88
N LEU A 527 25.14 -19.61 6.33
CA LEU A 527 24.62 -19.50 7.70
C LEU A 527 23.57 -20.58 7.99
N GLU A 528 22.66 -20.83 7.05
CA GLU A 528 21.64 -21.88 7.16
C GLU A 528 22.29 -23.26 7.33
N LYS A 529 23.32 -23.58 6.53
CA LYS A 529 24.07 -24.83 6.68
C LYS A 529 24.84 -24.90 8.00
N ALA A 530 25.38 -23.79 8.48
CA ALA A 530 26.23 -23.75 9.67
C ALA A 530 25.44 -23.74 10.98
N ILE A 531 24.26 -23.10 11.04
CA ILE A 531 23.50 -22.82 12.27
C ILE A 531 22.09 -23.44 12.24
N GLY A 532 21.54 -23.71 11.06
CA GLY A 532 20.16 -24.13 10.89
C GLY A 532 19.20 -22.93 10.87
N LYS A 533 18.22 -23.00 9.97
CA LYS A 533 17.14 -22.01 9.87
C LYS A 533 15.93 -22.52 10.65
N SER A 534 15.29 -21.63 11.41
CA SER A 534 13.97 -21.86 11.99
C SER A 534 13.09 -20.66 11.69
N GLU A 535 11.85 -20.92 11.26
CA GLU A 535 10.87 -19.88 10.97
C GLU A 535 9.47 -20.31 11.40
N TYR A 536 8.71 -19.39 12.01
CA TYR A 536 7.32 -19.63 12.42
C TYR A 536 6.47 -18.39 12.13
N LEU A 537 5.18 -18.61 11.87
CA LEU A 537 4.20 -17.53 11.72
C LEU A 537 3.50 -17.28 13.05
N LEU A 538 3.68 -16.10 13.63
CA LEU A 538 3.11 -15.80 14.94
C LEU A 538 2.10 -14.65 14.83
N ARG A 539 0.99 -14.77 15.56
CA ARG A 539 -0.01 -13.71 15.71
C ARG A 539 0.50 -12.70 16.71
N THR A 540 0.43 -11.42 16.36
CA THR A 540 1.00 -10.39 17.23
C THR A 540 0.10 -10.10 18.44
N GLN A 541 0.70 -9.53 19.48
CA GLN A 541 0.08 -9.09 20.73
C GLN A 541 0.76 -7.82 21.23
N TRP A 542 0.10 -7.13 22.17
CA TRP A 542 0.69 -5.99 22.85
C TRP A 542 1.84 -6.40 23.75
N THR A 543 2.76 -5.47 23.95
CA THR A 543 3.85 -5.56 24.92
C THR A 543 3.60 -4.58 26.06
N SER A 544 4.30 -4.76 27.18
CA SER A 544 4.29 -3.79 28.27
C SER A 544 4.89 -2.44 27.83
N GLU A 545 4.56 -1.35 28.53
CA GLU A 545 5.15 -0.04 28.24
C GLU A 545 6.68 -0.04 28.37
N THR A 546 7.21 -0.84 29.31
CA THR A 546 8.66 -1.00 29.50
C THR A 546 9.31 -1.65 28.29
N ASP A 547 8.69 -2.70 27.75
CA ASP A 547 9.18 -3.38 26.54
C ASP A 547 9.04 -2.48 25.30
N ASP A 548 7.98 -1.66 25.23
CA ASP A 548 7.80 -0.65 24.19
C ASP A 548 8.94 0.37 24.18
N LYS A 549 9.30 0.91 25.35
CA LYS A 549 10.41 1.89 25.50
C LYS A 549 11.76 1.30 25.11
N ASN A 550 12.00 0.04 25.45
CA ASN A 550 13.26 -0.64 25.17
C ASN A 550 13.29 -1.37 23.81
N ASN A 551 12.18 -1.35 23.08
CA ASN A 551 12.00 -2.04 21.81
C ASN A 551 12.35 -3.54 21.91
N ILE A 552 11.72 -4.24 22.86
CA ILE A 552 11.91 -5.66 23.16
C ILE A 552 10.68 -6.45 22.71
N ALA A 553 10.91 -7.60 22.06
CA ALA A 553 9.87 -8.57 21.73
C ALA A 553 9.70 -9.62 22.85
N ARG A 554 8.49 -10.17 22.96
CA ARG A 554 8.16 -11.25 23.92
C ARG A 554 7.70 -12.51 23.20
N LEU A 555 8.20 -13.67 23.62
CA LEU A 555 7.78 -14.99 23.16
C LEU A 555 7.51 -15.92 24.35
N SER A 556 6.71 -16.96 24.15
CA SER A 556 6.62 -18.03 25.14
C SER A 556 7.97 -18.78 25.24
N PRO A 557 8.32 -19.36 26.39
CA PRO A 557 9.52 -20.18 26.53
C PRO A 557 9.59 -21.31 25.50
N ASP A 558 8.47 -21.98 25.24
CA ASP A 558 8.37 -23.07 24.27
C ASP A 558 8.63 -22.58 22.84
N MET A 559 8.08 -21.42 22.46
CA MET A 559 8.35 -20.84 21.14
C MET A 559 9.81 -20.38 21.00
N MET A 560 10.43 -19.86 22.07
CA MET A 560 11.86 -19.55 22.07
C MET A 560 12.71 -20.81 21.86
N MET A 561 12.34 -21.93 22.50
CA MET A 561 12.98 -23.23 22.31
C MET A 561 12.81 -23.72 20.87
N LEU A 562 11.60 -23.68 20.30
CA LEU A 562 11.33 -24.06 18.91
C LEU A 562 12.11 -23.21 17.90
N LEU A 563 12.27 -21.92 18.15
CA LEU A 563 13.10 -21.03 17.33
C LEU A 563 14.61 -21.23 17.53
N GLY A 564 15.02 -21.96 18.58
CA GLY A 564 16.43 -22.11 18.95
C GLY A 564 17.06 -20.81 19.43
N THR A 565 16.30 -19.98 20.14
CA THR A 565 16.72 -18.69 20.71
C THR A 565 16.70 -18.73 22.24
N VAL A 566 17.59 -17.97 22.88
CA VAL A 566 17.59 -17.78 24.34
C VAL A 566 17.27 -16.34 24.71
N GLU A 567 17.08 -16.05 26.00
CA GLU A 567 16.86 -14.68 26.43
C GLU A 567 17.99 -13.76 25.97
N ASN A 568 17.61 -12.58 25.50
CA ASN A 568 18.50 -11.55 24.96
C ASN A 568 19.07 -11.83 23.56
N ASP A 569 18.71 -12.96 22.94
CA ASP A 569 18.98 -13.17 21.53
C ASP A 569 18.20 -12.17 20.66
N LYS A 570 18.54 -12.17 19.38
CA LYS A 570 17.85 -11.39 18.37
C LYS A 570 17.01 -12.30 17.48
N ILE A 571 15.80 -11.82 17.22
CA ILE A 571 14.91 -12.36 16.21
C ILE A 571 14.73 -11.35 15.08
N ILE A 572 14.44 -11.88 13.91
CA ILE A 572 14.06 -11.12 12.73
C ILE A 572 12.56 -11.28 12.56
N ILE A 573 11.85 -10.17 12.38
CA ILE A 573 10.41 -10.17 12.13
C ILE A 573 10.14 -9.61 10.75
N ASN A 574 9.38 -10.36 9.94
CA ASN A 574 8.93 -9.94 8.63
C ASN A 574 7.41 -9.77 8.61
N PHE A 575 6.96 -8.65 8.03
CA PHE A 575 5.57 -8.43 7.66
C PHE A 575 5.52 -7.98 6.19
N GLY A 576 5.00 -8.85 5.33
CA GLY A 576 5.08 -8.65 3.87
C GLY A 576 6.53 -8.51 3.40
N LYS A 577 6.88 -7.35 2.84
CA LYS A 577 8.23 -7.05 2.31
C LYS A 577 9.13 -6.28 3.29
N LYS A 578 8.62 -5.91 4.48
CA LYS A 578 9.38 -5.16 5.49
C LYS A 578 9.91 -6.12 6.56
N GLN A 579 11.07 -5.78 7.12
CA GLN A 579 11.82 -6.60 8.06
C GLN A 579 12.41 -5.71 9.16
N GLU A 580 12.36 -6.15 10.40
CA GLU A 580 13.02 -5.51 11.55
C GLU A 580 13.69 -6.56 12.45
N VAL A 581 14.71 -6.14 13.19
CA VAL A 581 15.45 -6.99 14.13
C VAL A 581 15.13 -6.54 15.56
N LEU A 582 14.79 -7.49 16.43
CA LEU A 582 14.42 -7.22 17.82
C LEU A 582 15.16 -8.13 18.80
N ARG A 583 15.48 -7.60 19.98
CA ARG A 583 15.88 -8.41 21.13
C ARG A 583 14.63 -9.12 21.67
N VAL A 584 14.77 -10.39 22.07
CA VAL A 584 13.65 -11.18 22.60
C VAL A 584 13.86 -11.58 24.06
N LEU A 585 12.76 -11.62 24.82
CA LEU A 585 12.68 -12.13 26.18
C LEU A 585 11.49 -13.08 26.33
N ALA A 586 11.54 -13.97 27.31
CA ALA A 586 10.44 -14.89 27.60
C ALA A 586 9.24 -14.16 28.23
N SER A 587 8.05 -14.74 28.06
CA SER A 587 6.80 -14.35 28.71
C SER A 587 5.86 -15.55 28.84
N GLU A 588 5.57 -15.95 30.08
CA GLU A 588 4.61 -17.03 30.39
C GLU A 588 3.14 -16.68 30.05
N GLN A 589 2.86 -15.39 29.82
CA GLN A 589 1.51 -14.93 29.49
C GLN A 589 1.15 -15.16 28.01
N LEU A 590 2.14 -15.37 27.15
CA LEU A 590 1.94 -15.59 25.73
C LEU A 590 1.84 -17.09 25.44
N THR A 591 0.94 -17.42 24.51
CA THR A 591 0.88 -18.78 23.96
C THR A 591 1.88 -18.96 22.82
N ASP A 592 2.18 -20.20 22.45
CA ASP A 592 3.25 -20.52 21.48
C ASP A 592 3.00 -20.02 20.07
N TYR A 593 1.77 -19.63 19.73
CA TYR A 593 1.46 -19.05 18.42
C TYR A 593 1.42 -17.52 18.44
N GLN A 594 1.80 -16.89 19.57
CA GLN A 594 1.76 -15.44 19.77
C GLN A 594 3.14 -14.82 19.95
N ILE A 595 3.26 -13.54 19.62
CA ILE A 595 4.45 -12.72 19.86
C ILE A 595 4.06 -11.31 20.31
N GLY A 596 4.65 -10.85 21.41
CA GLY A 596 4.58 -9.46 21.80
C GLY A 596 5.54 -8.63 20.94
N ILE A 597 5.02 -7.68 20.16
CA ILE A 597 5.86 -6.79 19.35
C ILE A 597 5.67 -5.35 19.82
N PRO A 598 6.74 -4.57 20.03
CA PRO A 598 6.63 -3.21 20.51
C PRO A 598 6.08 -2.22 19.46
N ALA A 599 5.40 -1.17 19.93
CA ALA A 599 4.71 -0.19 19.09
C ALA A 599 5.62 0.47 18.04
N LEU A 600 6.87 0.78 18.42
CA LEU A 600 7.86 1.36 17.51
C LEU A 600 8.15 0.44 16.33
N THR A 601 8.26 -0.87 16.58
CA THR A 601 8.55 -1.86 15.54
C THR A 601 7.32 -2.17 14.70
N ARG A 602 6.13 -2.29 15.30
CA ARG A 602 4.86 -2.38 14.55
C ARG A 602 4.75 -1.25 13.52
N ARG A 603 5.09 -0.02 13.93
CA ARG A 603 5.13 1.15 13.04
C ARG A 603 6.11 0.99 11.88
N LYS A 604 7.35 0.55 12.14
CA LYS A 604 8.36 0.36 11.08
C LYS A 604 7.96 -0.72 10.08
N LEU A 605 7.37 -1.82 10.58
CA LEU A 605 6.84 -2.92 9.77
C LEU A 605 5.57 -2.55 8.99
N GLY A 606 4.95 -1.39 9.26
CA GLY A 606 3.69 -0.99 8.62
C GLY A 606 2.51 -1.85 9.06
N MET A 607 2.54 -2.31 10.31
CA MET A 607 1.43 -3.04 10.92
C MET A 607 0.38 -2.06 11.41
N ASN A 608 -0.87 -2.40 11.14
CA ASN A 608 -2.05 -1.59 11.45
C ASN A 608 -3.02 -2.35 12.38
N SER A 609 -2.88 -3.68 12.46
CA SER A 609 -3.56 -4.49 13.47
C SER A 609 -2.59 -4.97 14.53
N ILE A 610 -3.11 -5.13 15.75
CA ILE A 610 -2.41 -5.92 16.76
C ILE A 610 -2.50 -7.42 16.48
N ASN A 611 -3.42 -7.88 15.62
CA ASN A 611 -3.61 -9.29 15.28
C ASN A 611 -2.94 -9.67 13.96
N ASP A 612 -2.10 -8.79 13.41
CA ASP A 612 -1.30 -9.08 12.23
C ASP A 612 -0.45 -10.35 12.45
N ILE A 613 -0.31 -11.16 11.40
CA ILE A 613 0.48 -12.38 11.44
C ILE A 613 1.82 -12.10 10.78
N VAL A 614 2.89 -12.30 11.53
CA VAL A 614 4.26 -12.02 11.11
C VAL A 614 5.06 -13.31 10.98
N VAL A 615 6.06 -13.31 10.10
CA VAL A 615 7.04 -14.40 10.03
C VAL A 615 8.22 -14.05 10.93
N VAL A 616 8.53 -14.94 11.86
CA VAL A 616 9.61 -14.75 12.84
C VAL A 616 10.73 -15.75 12.56
N TYR A 617 11.95 -15.25 12.51
CA TYR A 617 13.17 -16.04 12.29
C TYR A 617 14.14 -15.81 13.43
N ARG A 618 14.93 -16.82 13.75
CA ARG A 618 16.16 -16.63 14.54
C ARG A 618 17.18 -15.81 13.74
N ASP A 619 17.85 -14.84 14.36
CA ASP A 619 18.94 -14.10 13.69
C ASP A 619 20.22 -14.95 13.64
N MET A 620 20.36 -15.73 12.56
CA MET A 620 21.54 -16.56 12.34
C MET A 620 22.85 -15.75 12.33
N GLY A 621 22.81 -14.49 11.89
CA GLY A 621 24.00 -13.63 11.86
C GLY A 621 24.44 -13.22 13.27
N HIS A 622 23.48 -12.88 14.13
CA HIS A 622 23.74 -12.60 15.53
C HIS A 622 24.28 -13.83 16.26
N ILE A 623 23.67 -15.00 16.04
CA ILE A 623 24.09 -16.26 16.67
C ILE A 623 25.49 -16.65 16.22
N PHE A 624 25.79 -16.55 14.92
CA PHE A 624 27.14 -16.77 14.39
C PHE A 624 28.16 -15.86 15.09
N ARG A 625 27.83 -14.58 15.23
CA ARG A 625 28.72 -13.58 15.83
C ARG A 625 28.98 -13.87 17.31
N ARG A 626 27.94 -14.15 18.11
CA ARG A 626 28.09 -14.49 19.52
C ARG A 626 29.02 -15.70 19.70
N HIS A 627 28.74 -16.78 18.98
CA HIS A 627 29.56 -18.00 19.05
C HIS A 627 30.97 -17.77 18.50
N SER A 628 31.17 -16.88 17.53
CA SER A 628 32.52 -16.51 17.05
C SER A 628 33.31 -15.73 18.11
N GLU A 629 32.64 -14.84 18.86
CA GLU A 629 33.24 -14.07 19.96
C GLU A 629 33.64 -14.99 21.12
N GLU A 630 32.80 -15.97 21.48
CA GLU A 630 33.10 -17.00 22.48
C GLU A 630 34.31 -17.86 22.09
N GLN A 631 34.52 -18.09 20.78
CA GLN A 631 35.63 -18.88 20.25
C GLN A 631 36.87 -18.06 19.86
N ALA A 632 36.92 -16.76 20.15
CA ALA A 632 38.01 -15.89 19.72
C ALA A 632 39.39 -16.41 20.20
N ILE A 633 39.47 -16.89 21.44
CA ILE A 633 40.71 -17.45 22.02
C ILE A 633 41.11 -18.74 21.31
N ALA A 634 40.16 -19.64 21.03
CA ALA A 634 40.43 -20.88 20.31
C ALA A 634 40.88 -20.64 18.86
N ILE A 635 40.29 -19.63 18.20
CA ILE A 635 40.69 -19.20 16.85
C ILE A 635 42.11 -18.62 16.87
N LEU A 636 42.42 -17.74 17.83
CA LEU A 636 43.78 -17.19 17.98
C LEU A 636 44.80 -18.29 18.27
N GLY A 637 44.49 -19.22 19.18
CA GLY A 637 45.33 -20.38 19.46
C GLY A 637 45.60 -21.22 18.22
N THR A 638 44.56 -21.49 17.42
CA THR A 638 44.69 -22.21 16.14
C THR A 638 45.63 -21.47 15.17
N ILE A 639 45.48 -20.15 15.04
CA ILE A 639 46.36 -19.34 14.18
C ILE A 639 47.81 -19.45 14.65
N PHE A 640 48.07 -19.30 15.96
CA PHE A 640 49.43 -19.43 16.52
C PHE A 640 50.01 -20.81 16.27
N THR A 641 49.25 -21.89 16.52
CA THR A 641 49.71 -23.26 16.28
C THR A 641 50.01 -23.52 14.81
N VAL A 642 49.15 -23.04 13.89
CA VAL A 642 49.37 -23.21 12.45
C VAL A 642 50.65 -22.52 11.99
N PHE A 643 50.92 -21.29 12.45
CA PHE A 643 52.14 -20.57 12.07
C PHE A 643 53.40 -21.02 12.84
N GLN A 644 53.25 -21.71 13.97
CA GLN A 644 54.35 -22.39 14.65
C GLN A 644 54.79 -23.66 13.91
N VAL A 645 53.84 -24.41 13.34
CA VAL A 645 54.11 -25.68 12.65
C VAL A 645 54.44 -25.48 11.17
N ILE A 646 53.74 -24.56 10.50
CA ILE A 646 53.87 -24.31 9.06
C ILE A 646 54.74 -23.08 8.83
N THR A 647 55.99 -23.31 8.44
CA THR A 647 56.98 -22.25 8.19
C THR A 647 56.69 -21.42 6.94
N LYS A 648 55.97 -21.98 5.95
CA LYS A 648 55.59 -21.26 4.72
C LYS A 648 54.30 -20.47 4.95
N MET A 649 54.42 -19.13 4.97
CA MET A 649 53.32 -18.21 5.30
C MET A 649 52.05 -18.44 4.47
N TRP A 650 52.16 -18.62 3.14
CA TRP A 650 50.99 -18.86 2.28
C TRP A 650 50.28 -20.18 2.56
N ILE A 651 51.01 -21.23 2.94
CA ILE A 651 50.42 -22.53 3.32
C ILE A 651 49.75 -22.42 4.69
N GLY A 652 50.35 -21.68 5.63
CA GLY A 652 49.75 -21.37 6.93
C GLY A 652 48.42 -20.61 6.78
N VAL A 653 48.38 -19.59 5.91
CA VAL A 653 47.14 -18.86 5.59
C VAL A 653 46.09 -19.81 5.01
N LEU A 654 46.45 -20.66 4.04
CA LEU A 654 45.52 -21.64 3.46
C LEU A 654 44.96 -22.61 4.52
N PHE A 655 45.80 -23.08 5.44
CA PHE A 655 45.38 -23.93 6.54
C PHE A 655 44.41 -23.21 7.49
N CYS A 656 44.69 -21.97 7.87
CA CYS A 656 43.78 -21.16 8.68
C CYS A 656 42.42 -20.96 8.00
N VAL A 657 42.40 -20.73 6.68
CA VAL A 657 41.17 -20.59 5.89
C VAL A 657 40.32 -21.88 5.89
N ILE A 658 40.92 -23.06 6.09
CA ILE A 658 40.20 -24.34 6.15
C ILE A 658 39.83 -24.69 7.60
N CYS A 659 40.79 -24.62 8.52
CA CYS A 659 40.62 -25.04 9.91
C CYS A 659 39.61 -24.16 10.67
N ILE A 660 39.65 -22.82 10.48
CA ILE A 660 38.77 -21.91 11.22
C ILE A 660 37.28 -22.17 10.88
N PRO A 661 36.86 -22.24 9.59
CA PRO A 661 35.49 -22.63 9.26
C PRO A 661 35.10 -24.02 9.75
N MET A 662 36.03 -24.98 9.73
CA MET A 662 35.79 -26.34 10.22
C MET A 662 35.52 -26.37 11.73
N ILE A 663 36.34 -25.69 12.53
CA ILE A 663 36.14 -25.54 13.98
C ILE A 663 34.79 -24.86 14.25
N MET A 664 34.50 -23.75 13.57
CA MET A 664 33.22 -23.06 13.70
C MET A 664 32.04 -23.97 13.34
N PHE A 665 32.19 -24.81 12.31
CA PHE A 665 31.16 -25.79 11.95
C PHE A 665 30.90 -26.81 13.07
N PHE A 666 31.92 -27.28 13.77
CA PHE A 666 31.72 -28.19 14.90
C PHE A 666 31.13 -27.50 16.14
N VAL A 667 31.60 -26.30 16.47
CA VAL A 667 31.07 -25.53 17.61
C VAL A 667 29.59 -25.23 17.42
N LEU A 668 29.18 -24.83 16.22
CA LEU A 668 27.79 -24.52 15.89
C LEU A 668 26.90 -25.76 15.75
N ASN A 669 27.41 -26.97 15.95
CA ASN A 669 26.60 -28.18 15.86
C ASN A 669 25.45 -28.20 16.89
N LYS A 670 25.71 -27.71 18.11
CA LYS A 670 24.67 -27.56 19.13
C LYS A 670 23.54 -26.66 18.64
N GLU A 671 23.87 -25.57 17.95
CA GLU A 671 22.88 -24.63 17.41
C GLU A 671 22.07 -25.19 16.23
N ARG A 672 22.69 -26.05 15.41
CA ARG A 672 22.00 -26.76 14.32
C ARG A 672 21.01 -27.78 14.82
N VAL A 673 21.38 -28.53 15.86
CA VAL A 673 20.53 -29.60 16.41
C VAL A 673 19.28 -29.03 17.09
N LYS A 674 19.34 -27.82 17.66
CA LYS A 674 18.17 -27.16 18.28
C LYS A 674 16.98 -26.93 17.35
N VAL A 675 17.21 -26.84 16.04
CA VAL A 675 16.21 -26.43 15.05
C VAL A 675 15.97 -27.50 13.97
N LYS A 676 16.46 -28.72 14.21
CA LYS A 676 16.11 -29.92 13.46
C LYS A 676 15.13 -30.74 14.28
#